data_AF-A0A2E9FCH4-F1
#
_entry.id   AF-A0A2E9FCH4-F1
#
_cell.length_a   1.000
_cell.length_b   1.000
_cell.length_c   1.000
_cell.angle_alpha   90.00
_cell.angle_beta   90.00
_cell.angle_gamma   90.00
#
_symmetry.space_group_name_H-M   'P 1'
#
loop_
_entity.id
_entity.type
_entity.pdbx_description
1 polymer ?
#
loop_
_entity_poly.entity_id
_entity_poly.type
_entity_poly.pdbx_seq_one_letter_code
_entity_poly.pdbx_strand_id
1 'polypeptide(L)'
;MKSKSVLAAFLFILTPVLGLAQSVISVNIAGGNTNSPSAGGGGGEGIVTGTAGIGGLGNWNNAIGSSNVGAGLSVSGLVDSTGAATGASFSWVTNNTWSGGGANGQGGDADMMSGYIDNFHANGSINVSGLGPEFTGPGYNVLVYYNTDNVNMTAGFNVTDSSGNTDTRFGHQGAVAGNYPLAGGGDGYIISTETDPANNVAANVVQLSGFSGADFTMTGVAGTFPGGSNRARPSGVQIVALATASDDDGDGLPNAWEIQHNLDPNDNGDVDPVNGAAGDPDADTLSNLEEFNRGTDPRDDDSDDDALGDEVEDNTGTYVSPTQTGSNPNNPDSDGDTLQDGAEVEANPFVTDPNNADTDGDSLDDASEEAANPFVTDPTREDSDGDGFSDSAEINLGSDPTDENNVPNPGGGTTISVNIAGGNTNSPSGGGGGGEGIVTGTAGIGGLGNWNNAIGSSNVGTGLSVNNLVDANGVPSGASFSWVTNNTWSTSTADGQGGDVDMMSGYIDNFHANGSIVVSGLGAEFTGPGYDVLVYYQNDNDGNTAGFTATDNEANTDTRYGHQLMANNNHPLPGGVDGYVISTETDPGTTFSANVVKLTGLRGSEFTLTGNAGTGQPSIRARPNAIQIVTEGVAVDSDGDGLGDSWEIANGLDPADDGSVDINNGAAGDPDNDGSANLEEFERGTDPQSDDSDDDGLLDGVESGSGIFVSETDTGTDPLDDDSDGDGLVDGEELGTHQTDPNDDDSDDDGTDDGDELQAGTNPNDANSLPPLALPIGYWSFDDQGAGGTTADLSNGGNDGTLNGGPEVVEGPCGPGDFALKFDGIDDSVTTGVSLFTGGTEFTMSGWVKFETAQTGNRVGLFGQNDAVEFGLINPAQLQHWTNVGGALNVTVTDTSPEWMHVAITGDAAGRIAYLNGVAELTPGNSAAGASSAFPFNIGGSGIYDASGNWFTGCIDDVAVWDKALTADEIMQLATCAITPLGRPRSQVGVEITEFHRTGTGDIRISWKSRQDRQYDILSNADLSTPRLQWAEVAGAQDIQGDGSGITTAVVAMPFPETGYLVVREEGLPPLFEDDLESDTGWTAIVNDANGNTNWERGSPNGSTGPLSGADGSANAWCTNLADYGPDSDISLRSPAIDLTGVVGAELSFEAFRDGDGFG
;
A
#
# COMPACT_ATOMS: atom_id res chain seq x y z
N MET A 1 -22.16 -0.68 -28.72
CA MET A 1 -21.98 0.62 -29.41
C MET A 1 -20.49 0.90 -29.39
N LYS A 2 -19.97 2.11 -29.19
CA LYS A 2 -18.51 2.37 -29.16
C LYS A 2 -17.79 1.38 -28.22
N SER A 3 -16.74 0.71 -28.69
CA SER A 3 -15.58 0.42 -27.85
C SER A 3 -14.46 1.37 -28.30
N LYS A 4 -13.74 1.95 -27.35
CA LYS A 4 -12.41 2.51 -27.61
C LYS A 4 -11.39 1.36 -27.52
N SER A 5 -10.17 1.60 -27.98
CA SER A 5 -9.04 0.72 -27.69
C SER A 5 -7.90 1.61 -27.24
N VAL A 6 -7.34 1.34 -26.07
CA VAL A 6 -6.04 1.88 -25.66
C VAL A 6 -4.98 0.81 -25.93
N LEU A 7 -3.74 1.25 -26.10
CA LEU A 7 -2.63 0.44 -26.59
C LEU A 7 -1.48 0.55 -25.59
N ALA A 8 -0.98 -0.58 -25.10
CA ALA A 8 0.25 -0.59 -24.31
C ALA A 8 1.43 -0.06 -25.14
N ALA A 9 1.96 1.09 -24.72
CA ALA A 9 3.23 1.63 -25.20
C ALA A 9 4.33 1.29 -24.20
N PHE A 10 4.94 0.11 -24.32
CA PHE A 10 6.11 -0.23 -23.51
C PHE A 10 7.33 0.61 -23.92
N LEU A 11 7.54 1.73 -23.23
CA LEU A 11 8.86 2.36 -23.16
C LEU A 11 9.73 1.56 -22.19
N PHE A 12 10.53 0.64 -22.72
CA PHE A 12 11.66 0.12 -21.97
C PHE A 12 12.74 1.21 -21.83
N ILE A 13 12.75 1.96 -20.71
CA ILE A 13 13.99 2.55 -20.20
C ILE A 13 14.81 1.44 -19.50
N LEU A 14 15.20 0.46 -20.30
CA LEU A 14 16.39 -0.36 -20.08
C LEU A 14 17.38 -0.09 -21.21
N THR A 15 17.67 1.20 -21.43
CA THR A 15 18.88 1.62 -22.14
C THR A 15 20.08 1.53 -21.19
N PRO A 16 21.22 0.97 -21.63
CA PRO A 16 22.26 0.53 -20.71
C PRO A 16 23.22 1.66 -20.31
N VAL A 17 23.05 2.24 -19.12
CA VAL A 17 24.12 3.02 -18.44
C VAL A 17 25.22 2.10 -17.87
N LEU A 18 25.51 0.99 -18.56
CA LEU A 18 26.60 0.06 -18.30
C LEU A 18 27.30 -0.35 -19.61
N GLY A 19 27.43 0.62 -20.53
CA GLY A 19 28.16 0.49 -21.81
C GLY A 19 29.56 1.14 -21.84
N LEU A 20 29.85 2.05 -20.91
CA LEU A 20 31.12 2.79 -20.81
C LEU A 20 31.65 2.74 -19.37
N ALA A 21 32.97 2.78 -19.21
CA ALA A 21 33.65 2.28 -18.02
C ALA A 21 33.59 3.23 -16.81
N GLN A 22 32.55 3.11 -15.98
CA GLN A 22 32.58 3.62 -14.61
C GLN A 22 33.64 2.86 -13.80
N SER A 23 34.53 3.61 -13.15
CA SER A 23 35.53 3.04 -12.24
C SER A 23 34.89 2.83 -10.87
N VAL A 24 34.86 1.59 -10.37
CA VAL A 24 34.26 1.28 -9.07
C VAL A 24 35.30 0.60 -8.19
N ILE A 25 35.46 1.06 -6.95
CA ILE A 25 36.23 0.38 -5.91
C ILE A 25 35.26 -0.17 -4.87
N SER A 26 35.12 -1.50 -4.81
CA SER A 26 34.28 -2.18 -3.81
C SER A 26 35.13 -2.72 -2.66
N VAL A 27 34.70 -2.55 -1.42
CA VAL A 27 35.40 -3.01 -0.21
C VAL A 27 34.44 -3.77 0.71
N ASN A 28 34.74 -5.04 0.96
CA ASN A 28 34.11 -5.91 1.97
C ASN A 28 34.71 -5.64 3.35
N ILE A 29 33.85 -5.55 4.36
CA ILE A 29 34.21 -5.20 5.72
C ILE A 29 33.76 -6.34 6.65
N ALA A 30 34.71 -7.09 7.22
CA ALA A 30 34.39 -8.16 8.16
C ALA A 30 35.23 -8.09 9.44
N GLY A 31 34.55 -8.09 10.58
CA GLY A 31 35.15 -8.21 11.91
C GLY A 31 35.76 -9.59 12.12
N GLY A 32 37.05 -9.65 12.44
CA GLY A 32 37.79 -10.91 12.52
C GLY A 32 37.58 -11.66 13.82
N ASN A 33 36.68 -12.65 13.85
CA ASN A 33 36.72 -13.74 14.82
C ASN A 33 37.28 -15.03 14.17
N THR A 34 37.93 -15.89 14.95
CA THR A 34 38.52 -17.16 14.46
C THR A 34 37.54 -18.34 14.49
N ASN A 35 36.25 -18.08 14.68
CA ASN A 35 35.19 -19.07 14.78
C ASN A 35 34.27 -19.11 13.55
N SER A 36 34.26 -18.07 12.68
CA SER A 36 33.58 -18.13 11.37
C SER A 36 34.15 -19.25 10.49
N PRO A 37 33.39 -20.32 10.21
CA PRO A 37 33.96 -21.58 9.74
C PRO A 37 33.94 -21.73 8.20
N SER A 38 34.55 -20.81 7.44
CA SER A 38 34.94 -21.10 6.03
C SER A 38 35.83 -20.02 5.39
N ALA A 39 37.14 -20.11 5.61
CA ALA A 39 38.10 -19.57 4.63
C ALA A 39 38.09 -20.44 3.35
N GLY A 40 37.04 -20.32 2.53
CA GLY A 40 36.91 -20.97 1.23
C GLY A 40 35.51 -21.51 0.90
N GLY A 41 34.66 -20.65 0.32
CA GLY A 41 33.45 -21.03 -0.41
C GLY A 41 32.17 -21.15 0.42
N GLY A 42 31.22 -20.24 0.17
CA GLY A 42 29.84 -20.29 0.67
C GLY A 42 29.62 -19.61 2.01
N GLY A 43 28.76 -18.57 2.01
CA GLY A 43 28.00 -18.03 3.14
C GLY A 43 28.73 -17.92 4.49
N GLY A 44 29.38 -16.79 4.74
CA GLY A 44 29.75 -16.35 6.08
C GLY A 44 29.17 -14.96 6.33
N GLU A 45 28.44 -14.79 7.44
CA GLU A 45 27.77 -13.54 7.81
C GLU A 45 28.75 -12.34 7.76
N GLY A 46 28.39 -11.29 7.03
CA GLY A 46 29.18 -10.06 6.91
C GLY A 46 30.23 -10.04 5.79
N ILE A 47 30.08 -10.83 4.72
CA ILE A 47 30.87 -10.69 3.49
C ILE A 47 29.92 -10.64 2.28
N VAL A 48 29.97 -9.57 1.49
CA VAL A 48 29.28 -9.51 0.19
C VAL A 48 30.01 -10.45 -0.77
N THR A 49 29.34 -11.49 -1.28
CA THR A 49 29.94 -12.49 -2.17
C THR A 49 29.31 -12.51 -3.55
N GLY A 50 30.13 -12.66 -4.59
CA GLY A 50 29.66 -12.82 -5.97
C GLY A 50 29.43 -11.51 -6.71
N THR A 51 28.75 -11.59 -7.85
CA THR A 51 28.31 -10.47 -8.69
C THR A 51 27.25 -9.66 -7.95
N ALA A 52 27.69 -8.69 -7.15
CA ALA A 52 26.88 -7.96 -6.18
C ALA A 52 27.25 -6.46 -6.17
N GLY A 53 26.26 -5.61 -5.88
CA GLY A 53 26.31 -4.16 -6.13
C GLY A 53 25.97 -3.79 -7.58
N ILE A 54 25.89 -2.48 -7.86
CA ILE A 54 25.52 -1.96 -9.18
C ILE A 54 26.44 -2.56 -10.27
N GLY A 55 25.82 -3.11 -11.33
CA GLY A 55 26.51 -3.71 -12.46
C GLY A 55 27.13 -5.10 -12.22
N GLY A 56 26.90 -5.75 -11.07
CA GLY A 56 27.33 -7.13 -10.83
C GLY A 56 28.86 -7.35 -10.86
N LEU A 57 29.63 -6.36 -10.43
CA LEU A 57 31.07 -6.30 -10.66
C LEU A 57 31.88 -7.22 -9.71
N GLY A 58 32.70 -8.09 -10.30
CA GLY A 58 33.25 -9.28 -9.60
C GLY A 58 34.51 -9.10 -8.73
N ASN A 59 34.98 -7.88 -8.46
CA ASN A 59 36.27 -7.62 -7.81
C ASN A 59 36.14 -6.81 -6.51
N TRP A 60 35.69 -7.46 -5.43
CA TRP A 60 35.62 -6.87 -4.08
C TRP A 60 36.94 -7.00 -3.32
N ASN A 61 37.42 -5.89 -2.75
CA ASN A 61 38.60 -5.85 -1.87
C ASN A 61 38.22 -6.31 -0.46
N ASN A 62 39.02 -7.16 0.18
CA ASN A 62 38.67 -7.72 1.49
C ASN A 62 39.45 -7.04 2.64
N ALA A 63 38.78 -6.17 3.40
CA ALA A 63 39.32 -5.52 4.60
C ALA A 63 39.07 -6.37 5.87
N ILE A 64 39.63 -7.58 5.90
CA ILE A 64 39.42 -8.55 7.00
C ILE A 64 40.53 -8.42 8.04
N GLY A 65 40.19 -8.03 9.27
CA GLY A 65 41.11 -8.00 10.40
C GLY A 65 41.46 -9.41 10.89
N SER A 66 42.71 -9.66 11.29
CA SER A 66 43.15 -10.98 11.79
C SER A 66 43.58 -11.03 13.26
N SER A 67 43.55 -9.89 13.96
CA SER A 67 43.81 -9.83 15.41
C SER A 67 43.32 -8.55 16.05
N ASN A 68 42.54 -8.67 17.13
CA ASN A 68 42.27 -7.59 18.07
C ASN A 68 43.60 -7.03 18.62
N VAL A 69 43.86 -5.73 18.46
CA VAL A 69 43.91 -4.68 19.52
C VAL A 69 44.47 -3.37 18.90
N GLY A 70 43.69 -2.30 18.89
CA GLY A 70 44.18 -0.91 19.04
C GLY A 70 45.18 -0.34 18.01
N ALA A 71 45.34 -0.96 16.85
CA ALA A 71 46.01 -0.37 15.69
C ALA A 71 45.07 -0.57 14.49
N GLY A 72 44.64 0.55 13.88
CA GLY A 72 43.64 0.52 12.81
C GLY A 72 44.05 -0.41 11.67
N LEU A 73 43.09 -1.18 11.17
CA LEU A 73 43.32 -2.00 9.98
C LEU A 73 43.56 -1.05 8.80
N SER A 74 44.56 -1.34 7.98
CA SER A 74 44.81 -0.60 6.74
C SER A 74 45.09 -1.57 5.59
N VAL A 75 44.38 -1.36 4.49
CA VAL A 75 44.50 -2.11 3.23
C VAL A 75 44.96 -1.12 2.17
N SER A 76 46.14 -1.33 1.59
CA SER A 76 46.73 -0.43 0.60
C SER A 76 46.83 -1.08 -0.77
N GLY A 77 46.54 -0.33 -1.83
CA GLY A 77 46.55 -0.85 -3.19
C GLY A 77 45.30 -1.69 -3.46
N LEU A 78 44.14 -1.07 -3.23
CA LEU A 78 42.84 -1.62 -3.62
C LEU A 78 42.82 -1.87 -5.13
N VAL A 79 41.99 -2.81 -5.57
CA VAL A 79 41.69 -2.98 -7.00
C VAL A 79 40.34 -2.36 -7.36
N ASP A 80 40.21 -1.92 -8.60
CA ASP A 80 38.94 -1.53 -9.19
C ASP A 80 38.10 -2.75 -9.63
N SER A 81 36.90 -2.47 -10.14
CA SER A 81 35.96 -3.44 -10.71
C SER A 81 36.52 -4.30 -11.84
N THR A 82 37.56 -3.84 -12.55
CA THR A 82 38.27 -4.62 -13.58
C THR A 82 39.36 -5.53 -13.01
N GLY A 83 39.73 -5.32 -11.74
CA GLY A 83 40.83 -5.99 -11.04
C GLY A 83 42.19 -5.30 -11.23
N ALA A 84 42.23 -4.08 -11.76
CA ALA A 84 43.47 -3.30 -11.87
C ALA A 84 43.75 -2.59 -10.53
N ALA A 85 45.03 -2.52 -10.15
CA ALA A 85 45.44 -1.93 -8.88
C ALA A 85 45.43 -0.40 -8.93
N THR A 86 44.71 0.22 -7.99
CA THR A 86 44.57 1.67 -7.86
C THR A 86 45.57 2.25 -6.85
N GLY A 87 45.61 3.57 -6.73
CA GLY A 87 46.37 4.27 -5.69
C GLY A 87 45.74 4.17 -4.29
N ALA A 88 44.47 3.72 -4.22
CA ALA A 88 43.64 3.90 -3.05
C ALA A 88 44.02 2.96 -1.90
N SER A 89 43.71 3.41 -0.70
CA SER A 89 43.82 2.64 0.53
C SER A 89 42.63 2.88 1.45
N PHE A 90 42.19 1.83 2.12
CA PHE A 90 41.09 1.81 3.06
C PHE A 90 41.63 1.59 4.48
N SER A 91 41.10 2.29 5.46
CA SER A 91 41.44 2.09 6.86
C SER A 91 40.23 2.19 7.78
N TRP A 92 40.29 1.48 8.91
CA TRP A 92 39.22 1.47 9.93
C TRP A 92 39.80 1.66 11.33
N VAL A 93 39.16 2.49 12.16
CA VAL A 93 39.42 2.65 13.60
C VAL A 93 38.20 2.23 14.45
N THR A 94 38.40 1.36 15.44
CA THR A 94 37.43 1.08 16.53
C THR A 94 38.00 1.48 17.89
N ASN A 95 37.15 1.91 18.83
CA ASN A 95 37.55 2.41 20.16
C ASN A 95 37.76 1.29 21.23
N ASN A 96 37.23 0.08 21.00
CA ASN A 96 37.60 -1.16 21.68
C ASN A 96 37.39 -1.19 23.23
N THR A 97 36.38 -0.48 23.78
CA THR A 97 36.02 -0.53 25.22
C THR A 97 34.52 -0.46 25.51
N TRP A 98 33.98 -1.46 26.21
CA TRP A 98 32.65 -1.41 26.86
C TRP A 98 32.83 -1.55 28.38
N SER A 99 32.36 -0.58 29.17
CA SER A 99 32.34 -0.66 30.64
C SER A 99 30.94 -0.85 31.23
N GLY A 100 30.33 -2.02 30.96
CA GLY A 100 29.10 -2.48 31.63
C GLY A 100 29.41 -3.40 32.80
N GLY A 101 29.30 -2.91 34.04
CA GLY A 101 29.60 -3.71 35.23
C GLY A 101 28.49 -4.70 35.60
N GLY A 102 28.50 -5.92 35.03
CA GLY A 102 27.46 -6.92 35.33
C GLY A 102 27.82 -8.40 35.16
N ALA A 103 28.69 -8.77 34.21
CA ALA A 103 28.94 -10.18 33.86
C ALA A 103 30.15 -10.79 34.60
N ASN A 104 29.90 -11.44 35.75
CA ASN A 104 30.94 -12.15 36.52
C ASN A 104 31.27 -13.55 35.94
N GLY A 105 32.03 -13.56 34.85
CA GLY A 105 33.09 -14.54 34.62
C GLY A 105 32.73 -15.95 34.10
N GLN A 106 32.86 -16.12 32.79
CA GLN A 106 34.01 -16.83 32.21
C GLN A 106 34.26 -16.26 30.81
N GLY A 107 35.52 -16.00 30.44
CA GLY A 107 35.83 -15.20 29.25
C GLY A 107 35.46 -15.91 27.94
N GLY A 108 34.58 -15.30 27.14
CA GLY A 108 34.21 -15.87 25.85
C GLY A 108 32.90 -15.40 25.21
N ASP A 109 32.42 -14.18 25.46
CA ASP A 109 31.37 -13.60 24.61
C ASP A 109 32.05 -13.09 23.33
N ALA A 110 32.14 -13.97 22.33
CA ALA A 110 33.00 -13.83 21.15
C ALA A 110 32.39 -12.98 20.03
N ASP A 111 31.17 -12.49 20.23
CA ASP A 111 30.35 -11.80 19.23
C ASP A 111 30.36 -10.26 19.38
N MET A 112 31.02 -9.74 20.43
CA MET A 112 30.98 -8.31 20.80
C MET A 112 32.15 -7.47 20.25
N MET A 113 32.64 -7.77 19.03
CA MET A 113 33.67 -6.96 18.31
C MET A 113 33.41 -6.94 16.78
N SER A 114 32.16 -6.81 16.36
CA SER A 114 31.68 -7.12 15.00
C SER A 114 31.69 -5.98 13.97
N GLY A 115 32.50 -4.93 14.19
CA GLY A 115 32.70 -3.85 13.20
C GLY A 115 31.65 -2.75 13.23
N TYR A 116 31.40 -2.15 14.39
CA TYR A 116 30.57 -0.94 14.51
C TYR A 116 31.40 0.34 14.40
N ILE A 117 30.82 1.35 13.77
CA ILE A 117 31.25 2.73 13.93
C ILE A 117 30.30 3.36 14.97
N ASP A 118 30.85 3.78 16.12
CA ASP A 118 30.08 4.43 17.19
C ASP A 118 30.67 5.80 17.57
N ASN A 119 29.78 6.73 17.89
CA ASN A 119 30.12 8.07 18.40
C ASN A 119 30.04 8.16 19.94
N PHE A 120 29.65 7.09 20.63
CA PHE A 120 29.57 7.08 22.10
C PHE A 120 30.96 7.16 22.76
N HIS A 121 31.98 6.60 22.13
CA HIS A 121 33.36 6.71 22.61
C HIS A 121 34.32 7.11 21.47
N ALA A 122 35.09 8.17 21.70
CA ALA A 122 35.72 8.97 20.65
C ALA A 122 36.44 8.19 19.52
N ASN A 123 36.09 8.56 18.28
CA ASN A 123 36.81 8.32 17.03
C ASN A 123 36.71 6.90 16.43
N GLY A 124 35.50 6.33 16.33
CA GLY A 124 35.23 5.31 15.32
C GLY A 124 35.18 5.96 13.93
N SER A 125 35.94 5.46 12.95
CA SER A 125 35.80 5.91 11.54
C SER A 125 36.30 4.88 10.53
N ILE A 126 35.73 4.92 9.33
CA ILE A 126 36.38 4.48 8.10
C ILE A 126 37.08 5.68 7.48
N ASN A 127 38.28 5.49 6.93
CA ASN A 127 38.97 6.53 6.15
C ASN A 127 39.52 5.89 4.87
N VAL A 128 39.10 6.41 3.72
CA VAL A 128 39.63 6.07 2.40
C VAL A 128 40.57 7.18 1.97
N SER A 129 41.68 6.83 1.32
CA SER A 129 42.66 7.82 0.86
C SER A 129 43.38 7.38 -0.41
N GLY A 130 43.78 8.35 -1.23
CA GLY A 130 44.50 8.12 -2.48
C GLY A 130 43.63 7.64 -3.64
N LEU A 131 42.36 8.06 -3.71
CA LEU A 131 41.53 7.91 -4.90
C LEU A 131 42.21 8.58 -6.11
N GLY A 132 42.11 7.93 -7.27
CA GLY A 132 42.75 8.40 -8.48
C GLY A 132 41.95 9.48 -9.22
N PRO A 133 42.54 10.11 -10.26
CA PRO A 133 41.86 11.11 -11.09
C PRO A 133 40.54 10.64 -11.70
N GLU A 134 40.37 9.33 -11.86
CA GLU A 134 39.14 8.68 -12.31
C GLU A 134 37.96 8.83 -11.33
N PHE A 135 38.21 9.17 -10.06
CA PHE A 135 37.19 9.54 -9.06
C PHE A 135 37.23 11.04 -8.75
N THR A 136 38.42 11.64 -8.62
CA THR A 136 38.56 13.06 -8.23
C THR A 136 38.36 14.04 -9.39
N GLY A 137 38.12 13.54 -10.60
CA GLY A 137 37.81 14.32 -11.79
C GLY A 137 36.30 14.54 -11.93
N PRO A 138 35.52 13.47 -12.23
CA PRO A 138 34.07 13.57 -12.38
C PRO A 138 33.31 13.60 -11.05
N GLY A 139 33.97 13.31 -9.93
CA GLY A 139 33.31 13.07 -8.64
C GLY A 139 32.94 11.59 -8.42
N TYR A 140 32.37 11.27 -7.27
CA TYR A 140 31.98 9.91 -6.91
C TYR A 140 30.86 9.86 -5.87
N ASN A 141 30.07 8.79 -5.95
CA ASN A 141 29.11 8.40 -4.91
C ASN A 141 29.69 7.30 -4.01
N VAL A 142 29.22 7.25 -2.77
CA VAL A 142 29.58 6.23 -1.77
C VAL A 142 28.33 5.45 -1.39
N LEU A 143 28.27 4.18 -1.78
CA LEU A 143 27.19 3.25 -1.40
C LEU A 143 27.62 2.46 -0.16
N VAL A 144 26.83 2.51 0.91
CA VAL A 144 27.10 1.84 2.18
C VAL A 144 26.09 0.72 2.39
N TYR A 145 26.57 -0.52 2.37
CA TYR A 145 25.79 -1.72 2.66
C TYR A 145 25.82 -1.95 4.17
N TYR A 146 24.67 -2.03 4.83
CA TYR A 146 24.59 -2.12 6.28
C TYR A 146 23.72 -3.29 6.77
N ASN A 147 23.79 -3.53 8.07
CA ASN A 147 22.85 -4.36 8.82
C ASN A 147 22.65 -3.70 10.19
N THR A 148 21.47 -3.86 10.79
CA THR A 148 21.23 -3.52 12.20
C THR A 148 21.23 -4.79 13.06
N ASP A 149 21.39 -4.63 14.38
CA ASP A 149 21.43 -5.77 15.31
C ASP A 149 20.03 -6.17 15.82
N ASN A 150 19.04 -5.28 15.71
CA ASN A 150 17.66 -5.50 16.11
C ASN A 150 16.70 -5.01 15.02
N VAL A 151 15.48 -5.53 15.08
CA VAL A 151 14.34 -5.11 14.25
C VAL A 151 14.00 -3.64 14.50
N ASN A 152 13.53 -2.94 13.47
CA ASN A 152 13.04 -1.54 13.52
C ASN A 152 14.11 -0.56 14.02
N MET A 153 15.29 -0.60 13.39
CA MET A 153 16.40 0.29 13.70
C MET A 153 16.81 1.10 12.46
N THR A 154 16.98 2.41 12.64
CA THR A 154 17.60 3.31 11.66
C THR A 154 19.12 3.27 11.76
N ALA A 155 19.82 3.19 10.63
CA ALA A 155 21.27 3.31 10.54
C ALA A 155 21.65 4.61 9.81
N GLY A 156 22.34 5.52 10.50
CA GLY A 156 22.82 6.77 9.92
C GLY A 156 24.31 6.73 9.58
N PHE A 157 24.69 7.30 8.44
CA PHE A 157 26.07 7.47 7.99
C PHE A 157 26.34 8.92 7.60
N ASN A 158 27.48 9.46 8.05
CA ASN A 158 28.01 10.75 7.62
C ASN A 158 29.35 10.53 6.94
N VAL A 159 29.53 11.05 5.72
CA VAL A 159 30.77 11.01 4.94
C VAL A 159 31.24 12.44 4.68
N THR A 160 32.51 12.73 4.97
CA THR A 160 33.16 14.00 4.65
C THR A 160 34.41 13.75 3.81
N ASP A 161 34.50 14.38 2.63
CA ASP A 161 35.68 14.29 1.76
C ASP A 161 36.79 15.29 2.11
N SER A 162 37.95 15.16 1.46
CA SER A 162 39.11 16.03 1.66
C SER A 162 38.94 17.45 1.09
N SER A 163 37.92 17.68 0.26
CA SER A 163 37.55 18.99 -0.30
C SER A 163 36.65 19.77 0.67
N GLY A 164 35.98 19.07 1.60
CA GLY A 164 35.07 19.62 2.61
C GLY A 164 33.61 19.26 2.38
N ASN A 165 33.30 18.58 1.26
CA ASN A 165 31.94 18.15 0.93
C ASN A 165 31.51 17.10 1.97
N THR A 166 30.32 17.26 2.52
CA THR A 166 29.79 16.40 3.57
C THR A 166 28.35 16.03 3.24
N ASP A 167 28.03 14.76 3.38
CA ASP A 167 26.69 14.23 3.22
C ASP A 167 26.36 13.32 4.41
N THR A 168 25.12 13.39 4.89
CA THR A 168 24.56 12.54 5.94
C THR A 168 23.26 11.95 5.43
N ARG A 169 23.15 10.64 5.55
CA ARG A 169 22.01 9.87 5.04
C ARG A 169 21.64 8.72 5.99
N PHE A 170 20.36 8.36 5.99
CA PHE A 170 19.76 7.36 6.89
C PHE A 170 19.11 6.23 6.10
N GLY A 171 18.86 5.10 6.76
CA GLY A 171 18.06 4.01 6.22
C GLY A 171 17.49 3.14 7.32
N HIS A 172 16.22 2.73 7.17
CA HIS A 172 15.47 1.97 8.17
C HIS A 172 15.37 0.50 7.77
N GLN A 173 15.24 -0.40 8.76
CA GLN A 173 15.16 -1.86 8.53
C GLN A 173 13.91 -2.44 9.22
N GLY A 174 12.83 -2.63 8.44
CA GLY A 174 11.47 -2.85 8.95
C GLY A 174 11.12 -4.25 9.48
N ALA A 175 11.89 -5.29 9.13
CA ALA A 175 11.70 -6.69 9.56
C ALA A 175 12.98 -7.52 9.26
N VAL A 176 13.15 -8.81 9.61
CA VAL A 176 13.04 -9.43 10.95
C VAL A 176 14.49 -9.70 11.45
N ALA A 177 14.71 -10.14 12.70
CA ALA A 177 16.02 -10.62 13.16
C ALA A 177 16.49 -11.90 12.43
N GLY A 178 17.23 -11.71 11.32
CA GLY A 178 17.91 -12.75 10.56
C GLY A 178 17.62 -12.69 9.05
N ASN A 179 18.65 -12.35 8.27
CA ASN A 179 18.67 -12.31 6.80
C ASN A 179 17.73 -11.31 6.10
N TYR A 180 18.20 -10.07 5.93
CA TYR A 180 18.32 -9.58 4.55
C TYR A 180 19.57 -10.24 3.95
N PRO A 181 19.47 -11.04 2.87
CA PRO A 181 20.64 -11.68 2.28
C PRO A 181 21.49 -10.63 1.56
N LEU A 182 22.60 -10.21 2.17
CA LEU A 182 23.71 -9.63 1.40
C LEU A 182 24.22 -10.70 0.42
N ALA A 183 23.73 -10.60 -0.82
CA ALA A 183 23.78 -11.56 -1.92
C ALA A 183 22.93 -12.84 -1.72
N GLY A 184 21.73 -12.87 -2.33
CA GLY A 184 21.10 -14.13 -2.76
C GLY A 184 19.57 -14.27 -2.67
N GLY A 185 18.84 -13.31 -2.12
CA GLY A 185 17.36 -13.28 -2.11
C GLY A 185 16.75 -12.63 -3.36
N GLY A 186 15.44 -12.80 -3.56
CA GLY A 186 14.72 -12.23 -4.72
C GLY A 186 14.54 -10.71 -4.68
N ASP A 187 14.65 -10.12 -3.50
CA ASP A 187 14.07 -8.80 -3.16
C ASP A 187 15.00 -7.61 -3.46
N GLY A 188 16.09 -7.83 -4.21
CA GLY A 188 16.96 -6.79 -4.73
C GLY A 188 17.80 -6.00 -3.70
N TYR A 189 18.23 -4.81 -4.11
CA TYR A 189 18.84 -3.79 -3.23
C TYR A 189 17.90 -2.60 -3.19
N ILE A 190 17.52 -2.17 -1.99
CA ILE A 190 16.73 -0.95 -1.79
C ILE A 190 17.68 0.11 -1.25
N ILE A 191 17.83 1.19 -2.01
CA ILE A 191 18.77 2.28 -1.75
C ILE A 191 18.00 3.43 -1.13
N SER A 192 18.39 3.85 0.07
CA SER A 192 17.92 5.08 0.67
C SER A 192 18.83 6.26 0.29
N THR A 193 18.19 7.38 -0.05
CA THR A 193 18.75 8.73 -0.14
C THR A 193 18.19 9.66 0.95
N GLU A 194 17.52 9.11 1.96
CA GLU A 194 16.86 9.83 3.05
C GLU A 194 17.85 10.66 3.90
N THR A 195 17.43 11.87 4.26
CA THR A 195 18.18 12.86 5.03
C THR A 195 17.64 13.03 6.47
N ASP A 196 16.37 12.74 6.73
CA ASP A 196 15.77 12.76 8.06
C ASP A 196 16.02 11.44 8.83
N PRO A 197 16.61 11.48 10.05
CA PRO A 197 16.68 10.30 10.92
C PRO A 197 15.34 9.70 11.39
N ALA A 198 14.22 10.40 11.25
CA ALA A 198 12.88 9.97 11.64
C ALA A 198 12.12 9.20 10.54
N ASN A 199 12.43 9.44 9.26
CA ASN A 199 11.77 8.78 8.14
C ASN A 199 12.14 7.29 8.04
N ASN A 200 11.12 6.45 7.85
CA ASN A 200 11.22 4.99 7.97
C ASN A 200 11.40 4.23 6.64
N VAL A 201 11.99 4.91 5.64
CA VAL A 201 12.28 4.33 4.31
C VAL A 201 13.04 3.00 4.44
N ALA A 202 12.36 1.90 4.08
CA ALA A 202 12.88 0.56 4.23
C ALA A 202 14.02 0.30 3.23
N ALA A 203 15.26 0.19 3.72
CA ALA A 203 16.44 0.09 2.88
C ALA A 203 17.46 -0.93 3.41
N ASN A 204 18.37 -1.35 2.53
CA ASN A 204 19.55 -2.16 2.88
C ASN A 204 20.88 -1.58 2.34
N VAL A 205 20.80 -0.47 1.61
CA VAL A 205 21.92 0.35 1.14
C VAL A 205 21.60 1.82 1.41
N VAL A 206 22.59 2.60 1.84
CA VAL A 206 22.52 4.07 1.85
C VAL A 206 23.41 4.61 0.73
N GLN A 207 22.91 5.52 -0.11
CA GLN A 207 23.70 6.24 -1.10
C GLN A 207 24.03 7.64 -0.60
N LEU A 208 25.33 7.95 -0.53
CA LEU A 208 25.83 9.30 -0.29
C LEU A 208 26.51 9.86 -1.55
N SER A 209 26.37 11.16 -1.82
CA SER A 209 26.77 11.81 -3.07
C SER A 209 27.58 13.10 -2.87
N GLY A 210 27.89 13.81 -3.95
CA GLY A 210 28.54 15.14 -3.90
C GLY A 210 30.05 15.16 -3.61
N PHE A 211 30.75 14.02 -3.67
CA PHE A 211 32.17 13.94 -3.33
C PHE A 211 33.10 14.10 -4.53
N SER A 212 34.25 14.76 -4.31
CA SER A 212 35.31 14.98 -5.32
C SER A 212 36.73 14.87 -4.74
N GLY A 213 36.87 14.84 -3.41
CA GLY A 213 38.15 14.74 -2.72
C GLY A 213 38.90 13.42 -2.94
N ALA A 214 40.23 13.47 -2.92
CA ALA A 214 41.09 12.28 -3.06
C ALA A 214 41.04 11.33 -1.85
N ASP A 215 40.61 11.84 -0.70
CA ASP A 215 40.43 11.10 0.55
C ASP A 215 39.02 11.40 1.10
N PHE A 216 38.43 10.47 1.86
CA PHE A 216 37.19 10.72 2.64
C PHE A 216 37.18 9.98 3.97
N THR A 217 36.42 10.50 4.93
CA THR A 217 36.19 9.93 6.26
C THR A 217 34.70 9.64 6.44
N MET A 218 34.35 8.44 6.90
CA MET A 218 32.98 8.05 7.23
C MET A 218 32.84 7.75 8.72
N THR A 219 31.78 8.30 9.31
CA THR A 219 31.37 8.16 10.72
C THR A 219 29.92 7.71 10.81
N GLY A 220 29.55 7.01 11.88
CA GLY A 220 28.14 6.66 12.15
C GLY A 220 27.38 7.84 12.75
N VAL A 221 26.07 7.93 12.50
CA VAL A 221 25.14 8.89 13.09
C VAL A 221 24.07 8.12 13.87
N ALA A 222 23.46 8.72 14.88
CA ALA A 222 22.39 8.10 15.67
C ALA A 222 21.03 8.44 15.05
N GLY A 223 20.18 7.44 14.82
CA GLY A 223 18.77 7.65 14.47
C GLY A 223 17.92 8.00 15.70
N THR A 224 16.74 8.55 15.47
CA THR A 224 15.80 9.07 16.48
C THR A 224 14.73 8.05 16.93
N PHE A 225 14.49 7.01 16.13
CA PHE A 225 13.40 6.04 16.35
C PHE A 225 13.52 5.18 17.65
N PRO A 226 12.41 4.72 18.26
CA PRO A 226 12.43 3.94 19.51
C PRO A 226 13.14 2.58 19.38
N GLY A 227 14.38 2.51 19.85
CA GLY A 227 15.26 1.34 19.66
C GLY A 227 16.53 1.66 18.87
N GLY A 228 16.62 2.87 18.30
CA GLY A 228 17.81 3.43 17.68
C GLY A 228 19.05 3.26 18.57
N SER A 229 20.11 2.73 17.99
CA SER A 229 21.42 2.66 18.62
C SER A 229 22.38 3.55 17.85
N ASN A 230 23.26 4.27 18.54
CA ASN A 230 24.31 5.12 17.94
C ASN A 230 25.43 4.25 17.32
N ARG A 231 25.07 3.19 16.60
CA ARG A 231 25.91 2.06 16.16
C ARG A 231 25.42 1.55 14.81
N ALA A 232 26.04 2.02 13.74
CA ALA A 232 25.84 1.44 12.42
C ALA A 232 26.89 0.35 12.14
N ARG A 233 26.50 -0.75 11.49
CA ARG A 233 27.37 -1.88 11.12
C ARG A 233 27.49 -1.99 9.60
N PRO A 234 28.35 -1.18 8.96
CA PRO A 234 28.60 -1.30 7.52
C PRO A 234 29.30 -2.63 7.23
N SER A 235 28.68 -3.42 6.34
CA SER A 235 29.15 -4.74 5.88
C SER A 235 29.93 -4.63 4.57
N GLY A 236 29.73 -3.56 3.80
CA GLY A 236 30.48 -3.26 2.59
C GLY A 236 30.36 -1.78 2.20
N VAL A 237 31.31 -1.29 1.41
CA VAL A 237 31.28 0.05 0.80
C VAL A 237 31.65 -0.07 -0.67
N GLN A 238 30.89 0.55 -1.57
CA GLN A 238 31.31 0.82 -2.93
C GLN A 238 31.56 2.31 -3.13
N ILE A 239 32.66 2.61 -3.81
CA ILE A 239 33.01 3.96 -4.27
C ILE A 239 32.81 3.91 -5.78
N VAL A 240 31.79 4.59 -6.27
CA VAL A 240 31.39 4.60 -7.68
C VAL A 240 31.84 5.93 -8.24
N ALA A 241 32.85 5.94 -9.11
CA ALA A 241 33.15 7.13 -9.89
C ALA A 241 31.87 7.50 -10.64
N LEU A 242 31.46 8.76 -10.51
CA LEU A 242 30.51 9.31 -11.47
C LEU A 242 31.13 9.08 -12.84
N ALA A 243 30.30 8.66 -13.81
CA ALA A 243 30.81 8.57 -15.17
C ALA A 243 31.39 9.95 -15.50
N THR A 244 32.58 9.99 -16.10
CA THR A 244 32.84 11.13 -16.97
C THR A 244 31.72 11.06 -17.99
N ALA A 245 30.77 11.97 -17.87
CA ALA A 245 29.95 12.40 -18.96
C ALA A 245 30.79 12.31 -20.24
N SER A 246 30.30 11.62 -21.26
CA SER A 246 30.71 12.07 -22.59
C SER A 246 30.25 13.52 -22.65
N ASP A 247 31.17 14.37 -23.04
CA ASP A 247 31.02 15.78 -23.34
C ASP A 247 31.76 15.85 -24.68
N ASP A 248 31.05 15.42 -25.73
CA ASP A 248 31.65 15.01 -27.01
C ASP A 248 32.10 16.23 -27.85
N ASP A 249 31.58 17.42 -27.55
CA ASP A 249 31.99 18.70 -28.12
C ASP A 249 32.85 19.59 -27.17
N GLY A 250 32.86 19.31 -25.86
CA GLY A 250 33.83 19.81 -24.89
C GLY A 250 33.45 21.12 -24.21
N ASP A 251 32.17 21.37 -23.93
CA ASP A 251 31.66 22.64 -23.41
C ASP A 251 31.37 22.66 -21.90
N GLY A 252 31.19 21.49 -21.29
CA GLY A 252 30.91 21.30 -19.87
C GLY A 252 29.59 20.61 -19.55
N LEU A 253 28.68 20.47 -20.52
CA LEU A 253 27.43 19.72 -20.38
C LEU A 253 27.65 18.21 -20.57
N PRO A 254 26.88 17.35 -19.88
CA PRO A 254 26.88 15.93 -20.17
C PRO A 254 26.00 15.53 -21.36
N ASN A 255 26.54 14.77 -22.33
CA ASN A 255 25.79 14.15 -23.42
C ASN A 255 24.50 13.44 -22.97
N ALA A 256 24.49 12.85 -21.78
CA ALA A 256 23.31 12.15 -21.25
C ALA A 256 22.23 13.12 -20.77
N TRP A 257 22.63 14.24 -20.17
CA TRP A 257 21.75 15.32 -19.70
C TRP A 257 21.27 16.15 -20.90
N GLU A 258 22.14 16.46 -21.85
CA GLU A 258 21.76 17.09 -23.13
C GLU A 258 20.73 16.25 -23.89
N ILE A 259 20.92 14.93 -24.01
CA ILE A 259 19.94 14.06 -24.66
C ILE A 259 18.61 14.02 -23.89
N GLN A 260 18.65 14.05 -22.55
CA GLN A 260 17.45 14.05 -21.71
C GLN A 260 16.61 15.31 -21.97
N HIS A 261 17.25 16.48 -21.95
CA HIS A 261 16.60 17.77 -22.22
C HIS A 261 16.64 18.14 -23.72
N ASN A 262 16.67 17.13 -24.61
CA ASN A 262 16.72 17.21 -26.09
C ASN A 262 17.65 18.28 -26.72
N LEU A 263 18.79 18.62 -26.13
CA LEU A 263 19.88 19.39 -26.75
C LEU A 263 20.70 18.47 -27.69
N ASP A 264 21.47 19.01 -28.64
CA ASP A 264 22.37 18.20 -29.50
C ASP A 264 23.75 18.03 -28.83
N PRO A 265 24.10 16.81 -28.35
CA PRO A 265 25.32 16.53 -27.59
C PRO A 265 26.59 16.44 -28.46
N ASN A 266 26.66 17.29 -29.49
CA ASN A 266 27.76 17.46 -30.45
C ASN A 266 27.88 18.92 -30.94
N ASP A 267 27.15 19.86 -30.33
CA ASP A 267 27.05 21.28 -30.69
C ASP A 267 27.20 22.20 -29.47
N ASN A 268 28.45 22.53 -29.15
CA ASN A 268 28.85 23.50 -28.10
C ASN A 268 28.45 24.98 -28.36
N GLY A 269 27.31 25.21 -29.02
CA GLY A 269 26.82 26.52 -29.42
C GLY A 269 27.50 27.11 -30.67
N ASP A 270 28.28 26.32 -31.42
CA ASP A 270 28.98 26.78 -32.64
C ASP A 270 28.18 26.60 -33.93
N VAL A 271 27.18 25.72 -33.93
CA VAL A 271 26.17 25.55 -34.99
C VAL A 271 24.85 26.21 -34.59
N ASP A 272 24.27 25.86 -33.44
CA ASP A 272 23.08 26.48 -32.86
C ASP A 272 23.36 26.93 -31.41
N PRO A 273 23.36 28.24 -31.09
CA PRO A 273 23.69 28.75 -29.75
C PRO A 273 22.87 28.18 -28.60
N VAL A 274 21.69 27.61 -28.87
CA VAL A 274 20.78 27.02 -27.88
C VAL A 274 21.33 25.72 -27.28
N ASN A 275 22.16 24.95 -28.00
CA ASN A 275 22.62 23.64 -27.54
C ASN A 275 23.76 23.73 -26.50
N GLY A 276 24.66 24.70 -26.64
CA GLY A 276 25.87 24.73 -25.82
C GLY A 276 25.65 25.22 -24.38
N ALA A 277 26.66 25.08 -23.52
CA ALA A 277 26.74 25.51 -22.11
C ALA A 277 26.47 27.01 -21.82
N ALA A 278 26.14 27.81 -22.84
CA ALA A 278 25.73 29.21 -22.73
C ALA A 278 24.49 29.50 -23.63
N GLY A 279 23.77 28.45 -24.01
CA GLY A 279 22.40 28.48 -24.48
C GLY A 279 21.44 28.72 -23.31
N ASP A 280 20.23 29.12 -23.68
CA ASP A 280 19.20 29.76 -22.86
C ASP A 280 17.89 29.48 -23.67
N PRO A 281 17.31 28.26 -23.57
CA PRO A 281 16.37 27.72 -24.58
C PRO A 281 14.91 28.17 -24.41
N ASP A 282 14.46 28.30 -23.18
CA ASP A 282 13.19 28.88 -22.66
C ASP A 282 13.22 30.42 -22.66
N ALA A 283 14.39 31.01 -22.36
CA ALA A 283 14.68 32.43 -22.21
C ALA A 283 14.49 33.02 -20.79
N ASP A 284 14.66 32.22 -19.74
CA ASP A 284 14.61 32.60 -18.30
C ASP A 284 15.84 33.46 -17.85
N THR A 285 16.91 33.47 -18.65
CA THR A 285 18.22 34.12 -18.42
C THR A 285 19.27 33.36 -17.61
N LEU A 286 18.98 32.13 -17.19
CA LEU A 286 20.00 31.15 -16.87
C LEU A 286 20.66 30.62 -18.14
N SER A 287 21.45 29.57 -17.97
CA SER A 287 22.08 28.90 -19.08
C SER A 287 22.17 27.42 -18.82
N ASN A 288 22.23 26.61 -19.88
CA ASN A 288 22.26 25.14 -19.81
C ASN A 288 23.23 24.62 -18.72
N LEU A 289 24.35 25.32 -18.48
CA LEU A 289 25.32 24.95 -17.45
C LEU A 289 24.90 25.37 -16.03
N GLU A 290 24.23 26.49 -15.86
CA GLU A 290 23.67 26.96 -14.58
C GLU A 290 22.49 26.08 -14.14
N GLU A 291 21.56 25.73 -15.04
CA GLU A 291 20.45 24.78 -14.77
C GLU A 291 21.00 23.38 -14.43
N PHE A 292 21.95 22.85 -15.22
CA PHE A 292 22.64 21.59 -14.90
C PHE A 292 23.28 21.57 -13.48
N ASN A 293 23.73 22.73 -12.98
CA ASN A 293 24.30 22.82 -11.62
C ASN A 293 23.23 23.00 -10.52
N ARG A 294 22.02 23.46 -10.85
CA ARG A 294 20.87 23.55 -9.93
C ARG A 294 20.05 22.27 -9.87
N GLY A 295 19.91 21.55 -10.99
CA GLY A 295 19.09 20.35 -11.13
C GLY A 295 17.88 20.51 -12.05
N THR A 296 17.65 21.73 -12.55
CA THR A 296 16.44 22.16 -13.27
C THR A 296 16.45 21.83 -14.78
N ASP A 297 15.31 21.95 -15.47
CA ASP A 297 15.18 21.62 -16.91
C ASP A 297 15.47 22.86 -17.80
N PRO A 298 16.50 22.84 -18.67
CA PRO A 298 16.86 23.95 -19.57
C PRO A 298 15.87 24.13 -20.75
N ARG A 299 14.58 23.99 -20.48
CA ARG A 299 13.46 24.04 -21.43
C ARG A 299 12.18 24.58 -20.84
N ASP A 300 12.07 24.59 -19.51
CA ASP A 300 10.98 25.20 -18.77
C ASP A 300 11.56 26.35 -17.96
N ASP A 301 10.93 27.52 -18.03
CA ASP A 301 11.37 28.68 -17.27
C ASP A 301 11.03 28.58 -15.76
N ASP A 302 10.28 27.54 -15.37
CA ASP A 302 9.68 27.25 -14.06
C ASP A 302 9.64 25.70 -13.93
N SER A 303 10.58 25.11 -13.16
CA SER A 303 10.83 23.65 -13.20
C SER A 303 9.92 22.80 -12.29
N ASP A 304 9.14 23.41 -11.42
CA ASP A 304 8.19 22.76 -10.50
C ASP A 304 6.74 23.27 -10.62
N ASP A 305 6.46 24.12 -11.63
CA ASP A 305 5.14 24.65 -12.01
C ASP A 305 4.48 25.53 -10.90
N ASP A 306 5.29 26.24 -10.09
CA ASP A 306 4.85 27.03 -8.93
C ASP A 306 4.63 28.54 -9.22
N ALA A 307 4.95 28.98 -10.44
CA ALA A 307 4.95 30.36 -10.94
C ALA A 307 6.15 31.25 -10.56
N LEU A 308 7.20 30.70 -9.94
CA LEU A 308 8.55 31.26 -9.92
C LEU A 308 9.39 30.72 -11.06
N GLY A 309 10.30 31.58 -11.52
CA GLY A 309 11.29 31.14 -12.48
C GLY A 309 12.53 30.60 -11.79
N ASP A 310 13.18 29.60 -12.38
CA ASP A 310 14.46 29.04 -11.94
C ASP A 310 15.53 30.13 -11.63
N GLU A 311 15.44 31.28 -12.30
CA GLU A 311 16.37 32.40 -12.12
C GLU A 311 16.14 33.21 -10.82
N VAL A 312 14.92 33.17 -10.28
CA VAL A 312 14.49 33.79 -9.01
C VAL A 312 14.97 32.96 -7.82
N GLU A 313 15.13 31.66 -8.01
CA GLU A 313 15.39 30.70 -6.96
C GLU A 313 16.85 30.25 -6.92
N ASP A 314 17.37 30.03 -5.71
CA ASP A 314 18.78 29.66 -5.52
C ASP A 314 19.05 28.59 -4.46
N ASN A 315 18.00 27.96 -3.90
CA ASN A 315 18.04 26.89 -2.89
C ASN A 315 19.07 27.22 -1.78
N THR A 316 18.97 28.44 -1.25
CA THR A 316 19.80 28.91 -0.14
C THR A 316 19.11 28.81 1.22
N GLY A 317 17.80 28.56 1.28
CA GLY A 317 17.04 28.51 2.52
C GLY A 317 17.05 29.86 3.24
N THR A 318 16.96 30.98 2.50
CA THR A 318 17.09 32.34 3.04
C THR A 318 16.48 33.36 2.08
N TYR A 319 15.30 33.87 2.42
CA TYR A 319 14.66 34.94 1.68
C TYR A 319 15.41 36.27 1.70
N VAL A 320 15.53 36.86 0.50
CA VAL A 320 16.15 38.17 0.29
C VAL A 320 15.16 39.16 -0.35
N SER A 321 14.31 38.70 -1.26
CA SER A 321 13.26 39.47 -1.95
C SER A 321 12.43 38.59 -2.91
N PRO A 322 11.28 39.07 -3.43
CA PRO A 322 10.51 38.41 -4.51
C PRO A 322 11.22 38.23 -5.88
N THR A 323 12.54 38.45 -5.94
CA THR A 323 13.40 38.21 -7.11
C THR A 323 14.73 37.56 -6.69
N GLN A 324 14.75 36.97 -5.49
CA GLN A 324 15.80 36.14 -4.89
C GLN A 324 15.18 35.55 -3.61
N THR A 325 14.38 34.50 -3.79
CA THR A 325 13.50 33.91 -2.76
C THR A 325 14.24 32.95 -1.84
N GLY A 326 15.26 32.25 -2.35
CA GLY A 326 16.03 31.27 -1.59
C GLY A 326 15.38 29.88 -1.50
N SER A 327 14.12 29.76 -1.96
CA SER A 327 13.36 28.54 -2.22
C SER A 327 14.07 27.60 -3.22
N ASN A 328 13.52 26.41 -3.36
CA ASN A 328 14.11 25.30 -4.12
C ASN A 328 13.34 25.05 -5.44
N PRO A 329 13.93 25.32 -6.62
CA PRO A 329 13.27 25.26 -7.95
C PRO A 329 13.01 23.83 -8.47
N ASN A 330 12.74 22.89 -7.58
CA ASN A 330 12.36 21.50 -7.86
C ASN A 330 11.37 20.97 -6.79
N ASN A 331 10.71 21.87 -6.06
CA ASN A 331 9.81 21.60 -4.94
C ASN A 331 8.94 22.85 -4.67
N PRO A 332 7.67 22.87 -5.10
CA PRO A 332 6.83 24.07 -5.19
C PRO A 332 6.30 24.61 -3.84
N ASP A 333 6.76 24.07 -2.71
CA ASP A 333 6.44 24.44 -1.32
C ASP A 333 7.68 24.11 -0.47
N SER A 334 8.57 25.09 -0.28
CA SER A 334 9.93 24.87 0.22
C SER A 334 10.05 24.68 1.74
N ASP A 335 9.01 24.99 2.52
CA ASP A 335 9.01 24.79 3.97
C ASP A 335 7.91 23.85 4.50
N GLY A 336 6.92 23.52 3.69
CA GLY A 336 5.92 22.48 3.92
C GLY A 336 4.66 22.97 4.65
N ASP A 337 4.27 24.23 4.45
CA ASP A 337 3.07 24.83 5.06
C ASP A 337 1.81 24.75 4.19
N THR A 338 1.93 24.27 2.94
CA THR A 338 0.90 24.17 1.88
C THR A 338 0.63 25.42 1.02
N LEU A 339 1.28 26.56 1.29
CA LEU A 339 1.35 27.70 0.39
C LEU A 339 2.52 27.51 -0.59
N GLN A 340 2.32 27.86 -1.87
CA GLN A 340 3.38 27.70 -2.88
C GLN A 340 4.38 28.86 -2.83
N ASP A 341 5.67 28.59 -3.05
CA ASP A 341 6.74 29.61 -2.93
C ASP A 341 6.48 30.84 -3.83
N GLY A 342 5.84 30.63 -4.98
CA GLY A 342 5.39 31.65 -5.92
C GLY A 342 4.15 32.43 -5.49
N ALA A 343 3.22 31.80 -4.77
CA ALA A 343 2.05 32.47 -4.19
C ALA A 343 2.50 33.44 -3.09
N GLU A 344 3.38 32.99 -2.20
CA GLU A 344 3.96 33.75 -1.09
C GLU A 344 4.64 35.06 -1.51
N VAL A 345 5.14 35.14 -2.74
CA VAL A 345 5.87 36.31 -3.23
C VAL A 345 5.15 37.08 -4.32
N GLU A 346 4.04 36.56 -4.86
CA GLU A 346 3.06 37.37 -5.59
C GLU A 346 2.29 38.26 -4.59
N ALA A 347 2.50 39.57 -4.68
CA ALA A 347 1.93 40.53 -3.73
C ALA A 347 0.39 40.71 -3.85
N ASN A 348 -0.39 39.73 -3.38
CA ASN A 348 -1.86 39.73 -3.35
C ASN A 348 -2.45 38.65 -2.38
N PRO A 349 -2.57 38.91 -1.06
CA PRO A 349 -2.52 40.22 -0.40
C PRO A 349 -1.18 40.57 0.27
N PHE A 350 -0.42 39.58 0.72
CA PHE A 350 0.77 39.76 1.56
C PHE A 350 2.05 39.40 0.81
N VAL A 351 3.18 39.28 1.52
CA VAL A 351 4.44 38.76 1.01
C VAL A 351 5.18 38.12 2.18
N THR A 352 5.30 36.80 2.17
CA THR A 352 5.86 35.95 3.24
C THR A 352 7.29 35.48 2.89
N ASP A 353 7.88 34.61 3.71
CA ASP A 353 9.22 34.03 3.53
C ASP A 353 9.11 32.53 3.17
N PRO A 354 9.26 32.14 1.88
CA PRO A 354 9.10 30.76 1.37
C PRO A 354 10.21 29.79 1.78
N ASN A 355 10.57 29.85 3.05
CA ASN A 355 11.56 29.04 3.76
C ASN A 355 11.24 29.01 5.28
N ASN A 356 10.09 29.54 5.69
CA ASN A 356 9.62 29.74 7.05
C ASN A 356 8.08 29.93 7.13
N ALA A 357 7.36 28.81 7.13
CA ALA A 357 5.95 28.50 7.47
C ALA A 357 5.23 29.26 8.62
N ASP A 358 5.78 30.32 9.19
CA ASP A 358 5.21 31.17 10.27
C ASP A 358 6.01 32.48 10.21
N THR A 359 5.70 33.33 9.23
CA THR A 359 6.55 34.48 8.83
C THR A 359 6.73 35.49 9.97
N ASP A 360 5.74 35.65 10.85
CA ASP A 360 5.80 36.63 11.94
C ASP A 360 6.08 36.06 13.34
N GLY A 361 5.84 34.76 13.57
CA GLY A 361 6.14 34.04 14.81
C GLY A 361 4.97 33.94 15.80
N ASP A 362 3.73 34.17 15.36
CA ASP A 362 2.49 34.09 16.13
C ASP A 362 2.04 32.65 16.46
N SER A 363 2.47 31.65 15.67
CA SER A 363 2.06 30.24 15.71
C SER A 363 0.73 29.89 15.00
N LEU A 364 0.27 30.72 14.06
CA LEU A 364 -0.37 30.26 12.83
C LEU A 364 0.71 30.01 11.76
N ASP A 365 0.35 29.31 10.68
CA ASP A 365 1.18 29.20 9.48
C ASP A 365 0.64 30.11 8.37
N ASP A 366 1.52 30.50 7.43
CA ASP A 366 1.24 31.54 6.45
C ASP A 366 0.07 31.12 5.52
N ALA A 367 0.02 29.83 5.17
CA ALA A 367 -1.11 29.18 4.54
C ALA A 367 -2.43 29.34 5.32
N SER A 368 -2.46 29.04 6.64
CA SER A 368 -3.66 29.20 7.48
C SER A 368 -4.13 30.65 7.60
N GLU A 369 -3.23 31.63 7.48
CA GLU A 369 -3.57 33.05 7.58
C GLU A 369 -4.10 33.65 6.25
N GLU A 370 -3.61 33.15 5.10
CA GLU A 370 -4.19 33.49 3.80
C GLU A 370 -5.47 32.68 3.49
N ALA A 371 -5.60 31.48 4.07
CA ALA A 371 -6.79 30.63 3.96
C ALA A 371 -8.04 31.28 4.57
N ALA A 372 -9.17 31.16 3.88
CA ALA A 372 -10.39 31.86 4.23
C ALA A 372 -11.28 31.14 5.25
N ASN A 373 -10.73 30.45 6.26
CA ASN A 373 -11.54 29.85 7.34
C ASN A 373 -10.80 29.76 8.69
N PRO A 374 -11.27 30.41 9.79
CA PRO A 374 -12.43 31.31 9.87
C PRO A 374 -12.12 32.79 9.57
N PHE A 375 -10.84 33.19 9.45
CA PHE A 375 -10.45 34.59 9.21
C PHE A 375 -9.20 34.69 8.34
N VAL A 376 -9.14 35.69 7.45
CA VAL A 376 -7.92 36.05 6.71
C VAL A 376 -7.16 37.13 7.49
N THR A 377 -5.97 36.80 7.97
CA THR A 377 -5.10 37.69 8.77
C THR A 377 -3.92 38.22 7.93
N ASP A 378 -2.97 38.93 8.54
CA ASP A 378 -1.80 39.54 7.89
C ASP A 378 -0.55 38.80 8.37
N PRO A 379 -0.11 37.70 7.72
CA PRO A 379 0.99 36.81 8.16
C PRO A 379 2.37 37.48 8.27
N THR A 380 2.42 38.80 8.09
CA THR A 380 3.60 39.62 8.36
C THR A 380 3.54 40.32 9.73
N ARG A 381 2.56 39.98 10.59
CA ARG A 381 2.21 40.69 11.82
C ARG A 381 1.46 39.82 12.87
N GLU A 382 2.15 39.56 13.98
CA GLU A 382 1.63 38.93 15.23
C GLU A 382 0.31 39.50 15.86
N ASP A 383 -0.38 40.46 15.25
CA ASP A 383 -1.52 41.24 15.76
C ASP A 383 -2.09 42.02 14.56
N SER A 384 -3.04 41.45 13.81
CA SER A 384 -3.54 41.99 12.54
C SER A 384 -4.32 43.31 12.69
N ASP A 385 -5.30 43.35 13.58
CA ASP A 385 -6.15 44.53 13.78
C ASP A 385 -5.49 45.64 14.63
N GLY A 386 -4.50 45.31 15.46
CA GLY A 386 -3.78 46.21 16.35
C GLY A 386 -4.39 46.41 17.75
N ASP A 387 -5.28 45.54 18.24
CA ASP A 387 -5.88 45.61 19.58
C ASP A 387 -4.89 45.25 20.71
N GLY A 388 -3.92 44.36 20.42
CA GLY A 388 -2.90 43.86 21.34
C GLY A 388 -3.06 42.41 21.86
N PHE A 389 -3.95 41.60 21.28
CA PHE A 389 -3.84 40.15 21.22
C PHE A 389 -3.08 39.72 19.95
N SER A 390 -2.88 38.41 19.76
CA SER A 390 -2.30 37.86 18.55
C SER A 390 -3.32 37.02 17.81
N ASP A 391 -3.14 36.85 16.52
CA ASP A 391 -4.18 36.30 15.64
C ASP A 391 -4.46 34.83 16.01
N SER A 392 -3.42 34.02 16.24
CA SER A 392 -3.57 32.69 16.86
C SER A 392 -4.32 32.73 18.19
N ALA A 393 -4.11 33.75 19.02
CA ALA A 393 -4.71 33.85 20.34
C ALA A 393 -6.19 34.26 20.29
N GLU A 394 -6.62 34.98 19.25
CA GLU A 394 -8.01 35.38 19.01
C GLU A 394 -8.82 34.19 18.48
N ILE A 395 -8.30 33.50 17.46
CA ILE A 395 -8.89 32.26 16.93
C ILE A 395 -9.04 31.22 18.04
N ASN A 396 -7.99 30.97 18.82
CA ASN A 396 -8.03 30.06 19.98
C ASN A 396 -8.98 30.51 21.11
N LEU A 397 -9.46 31.75 21.11
CA LEU A 397 -10.38 32.30 22.12
C LEU A 397 -11.78 32.61 21.58
N GLY A 398 -12.04 32.37 20.29
CA GLY A 398 -13.33 32.60 19.63
C GLY A 398 -13.65 34.08 19.45
N SER A 399 -12.66 34.90 19.11
CA SER A 399 -12.81 36.27 18.63
C SER A 399 -12.28 36.44 17.21
N ASP A 400 -12.57 37.60 16.61
CA ASP A 400 -12.25 37.93 15.22
C ASP A 400 -10.98 38.79 15.17
N PRO A 401 -9.82 38.24 14.75
CA PRO A 401 -8.54 38.94 14.68
C PRO A 401 -8.51 40.10 13.65
N THR A 402 -9.62 40.36 12.95
CA THR A 402 -9.73 41.41 11.93
C THR A 402 -10.55 42.64 12.37
N ASP A 403 -11.20 42.63 13.54
CA ASP A 403 -11.95 43.78 14.09
C ASP A 403 -11.45 44.23 15.48
N GLU A 404 -10.80 45.41 15.53
CA GLU A 404 -10.25 46.08 16.74
C GLU A 404 -11.26 46.30 17.90
N ASN A 405 -12.53 45.91 17.71
CA ASN A 405 -13.64 45.98 18.65
C ASN A 405 -14.21 44.60 19.06
N ASN A 406 -13.92 43.53 18.31
CA ASN A 406 -14.29 42.14 18.59
C ASN A 406 -13.18 41.38 19.35
N VAL A 407 -12.35 42.11 20.08
CA VAL A 407 -11.36 41.61 21.04
C VAL A 407 -11.87 40.41 21.85
N PRO A 408 -11.01 39.47 22.30
CA PRO A 408 -11.41 38.28 23.02
C PRO A 408 -12.27 38.64 24.23
N ASN A 409 -13.57 38.43 24.11
CA ASN A 409 -14.51 38.74 25.19
C ASN A 409 -14.12 37.83 26.37
N PRO A 410 -13.80 38.37 27.57
CA PRO A 410 -13.33 37.56 28.70
C PRO A 410 -14.50 36.79 29.36
N GLY A 411 -15.13 35.91 28.57
CA GLY A 411 -16.11 34.89 28.94
C GLY A 411 -15.48 33.51 29.17
N GLY A 412 -14.16 33.38 29.03
CA GLY A 412 -13.37 32.16 29.29
C GLY A 412 -13.34 31.72 30.75
N GLY A 413 -14.50 31.41 31.32
CA GLY A 413 -14.71 30.91 32.67
C GLY A 413 -15.01 29.40 32.75
N THR A 414 -14.99 28.68 31.63
CA THR A 414 -15.45 27.28 31.50
C THR A 414 -14.50 26.24 32.07
N THR A 415 -13.22 26.59 32.30
CA THR A 415 -12.24 25.69 32.94
C THR A 415 -11.48 26.36 34.09
N ILE A 416 -11.36 25.66 35.22
CA ILE A 416 -10.50 26.05 36.36
C ILE A 416 -9.44 24.95 36.61
N SER A 417 -8.17 25.30 36.43
CA SER A 417 -7.01 24.41 36.63
C SER A 417 -6.31 24.70 37.96
N VAL A 418 -6.02 23.68 38.78
CA VAL A 418 -5.35 23.82 40.08
C VAL A 418 -4.20 22.82 40.28
N ASN A 419 -3.00 23.37 40.47
CA ASN A 419 -1.77 22.68 40.84
C ASN A 419 -1.67 22.46 42.35
N ILE A 420 -1.21 21.29 42.79
CA ILE A 420 -1.19 20.88 44.19
C ILE A 420 0.21 20.42 44.61
N ALA A 421 1.03 21.34 45.13
CA ALA A 421 2.41 21.07 45.50
C ALA A 421 2.64 20.95 47.01
N GLY A 422 3.34 19.89 47.42
CA GLY A 422 3.75 19.64 48.79
C GLY A 422 4.96 20.48 49.20
N GLY A 423 4.78 21.41 50.14
CA GLY A 423 5.81 22.39 50.49
C GLY A 423 7.05 21.83 51.21
N ASN A 424 8.11 21.54 50.46
CA ASN A 424 9.48 21.48 50.99
C ASN A 424 10.23 22.80 50.68
N THR A 425 11.13 23.24 51.57
CA THR A 425 11.89 24.50 51.42
C THR A 425 13.27 24.32 50.76
N ASN A 426 13.46 23.20 50.04
CA ASN A 426 14.68 22.90 49.28
C ASN A 426 14.51 23.07 47.76
N SER A 427 13.29 23.32 47.26
CA SER A 427 13.08 23.68 45.85
C SER A 427 13.89 24.94 45.51
N PRO A 428 14.79 24.92 44.49
CA PRO A 428 15.75 25.98 44.27
C PRO A 428 15.11 27.33 43.93
N SER A 429 15.68 28.39 44.51
CA SER A 429 15.29 29.76 44.21
C SER A 429 15.71 30.18 42.79
N GLY A 430 14.72 30.34 41.90
CA GLY A 430 14.79 31.21 40.72
C GLY A 430 15.53 30.65 39.49
N GLY A 431 14.74 30.28 38.48
CA GLY A 431 15.18 30.02 37.10
C GLY A 431 15.70 28.61 36.85
N GLY A 432 14.98 27.86 36.00
CA GLY A 432 15.45 26.63 35.34
C GLY A 432 15.82 25.45 36.25
N GLY A 433 14.86 24.56 36.51
CA GLY A 433 15.10 23.27 37.16
C GLY A 433 13.88 22.76 37.91
N GLY A 434 13.33 21.63 37.46
CA GLY A 434 12.09 21.07 37.99
C GLY A 434 12.13 20.78 39.49
N GLY A 435 11.14 21.30 40.22
CA GLY A 435 10.74 20.75 41.51
C GLY A 435 9.57 19.79 41.26
N GLU A 436 9.69 18.56 41.76
CA GLU A 436 8.72 17.48 41.51
C GLU A 436 7.27 17.89 41.85
N GLY A 437 6.35 17.70 40.90
CA GLY A 437 4.90 17.71 41.15
C GLY A 437 4.12 19.01 40.85
N ILE A 438 4.64 19.92 40.02
CA ILE A 438 3.87 21.09 39.51
C ILE A 438 3.61 20.91 38.01
N VAL A 439 2.35 20.92 37.57
CA VAL A 439 2.00 20.94 36.14
C VAL A 439 2.38 22.28 35.52
N THR A 440 3.09 22.25 34.39
CA THR A 440 3.62 23.44 33.72
C THR A 440 3.54 23.27 32.20
N GLY A 441 3.02 24.28 31.50
CA GLY A 441 2.82 24.27 30.05
C GLY A 441 1.51 23.61 29.64
N THR A 442 1.40 23.37 28.33
CA THR A 442 0.29 22.76 27.58
C THR A 442 -0.15 21.43 28.22
N ALA A 443 -1.20 21.46 29.04
CA ALA A 443 -1.58 20.30 29.85
C ALA A 443 -3.10 20.17 30.06
N GLY A 444 -3.60 18.97 29.78
CA GLY A 444 -5.02 18.63 29.80
C GLY A 444 -5.69 18.81 28.44
N ILE A 445 -7.03 18.76 28.44
CA ILE A 445 -7.83 19.04 27.23
C ILE A 445 -7.61 20.53 26.88
N GLY A 446 -7.22 20.83 25.63
CA GLY A 446 -7.08 22.20 25.12
C GLY A 446 -5.91 23.02 25.66
N GLY A 447 -4.78 22.41 26.08
CA GLY A 447 -3.50 23.14 26.19
C GLY A 447 -3.41 24.35 27.14
N LEU A 448 -4.23 24.43 28.18
CA LEU A 448 -4.63 25.68 28.84
C LEU A 448 -3.54 26.47 29.61
N GLY A 449 -3.52 27.79 29.42
CA GLY A 449 -2.43 28.70 29.84
C GLY A 449 -2.33 29.11 31.32
N ASN A 450 -3.40 29.07 32.13
CA ASN A 450 -3.34 29.52 33.54
C ASN A 450 -3.64 28.43 34.59
N TRP A 451 -2.63 28.12 35.42
CA TRP A 451 -2.73 27.15 36.52
C TRP A 451 -2.68 27.82 37.91
N ASN A 452 -3.71 27.60 38.73
CA ASN A 452 -3.74 28.06 40.12
C ASN A 452 -2.80 27.24 41.01
N ASN A 453 -1.79 27.88 41.61
CA ASN A 453 -0.78 27.18 42.41
C ASN A 453 -1.13 27.08 43.91
N ALA A 454 -1.71 25.95 44.33
CA ALA A 454 -2.03 25.64 45.73
C ALA A 454 -0.82 25.02 46.48
N ILE A 455 0.27 25.78 46.59
CA ILE A 455 1.52 25.34 47.22
C ILE A 455 1.40 25.38 48.75
N GLY A 456 1.56 24.22 49.40
CA GLY A 456 1.53 24.11 50.85
C GLY A 456 2.75 24.70 51.57
N SER A 457 2.65 24.90 52.89
CA SER A 457 3.81 25.04 53.77
C SER A 457 3.92 23.82 54.70
N SER A 458 5.12 23.49 55.14
CA SER A 458 5.51 22.20 55.73
C SER A 458 4.93 21.85 57.12
N ASN A 459 3.66 22.14 57.42
CA ASN A 459 3.04 21.92 58.72
C ASN A 459 1.67 21.23 58.64
N VAL A 460 1.59 20.07 59.29
CA VAL A 460 0.37 19.26 59.42
C VAL A 460 -0.70 19.98 60.28
N GLY A 461 -1.95 19.95 59.82
CA GLY A 461 -3.12 20.20 60.68
C GLY A 461 -3.76 21.59 60.62
N THR A 462 -3.31 22.49 59.76
CA THR A 462 -4.06 23.70 59.36
C THR A 462 -4.30 23.63 57.86
N GLY A 463 -5.55 23.45 57.43
CA GLY A 463 -5.89 23.32 56.01
C GLY A 463 -5.39 24.52 55.19
N LEU A 464 -4.91 24.24 53.99
CA LEU A 464 -4.56 25.27 53.02
C LEU A 464 -5.85 25.75 52.35
N SER A 465 -5.99 27.05 52.11
CA SER A 465 -7.04 27.59 51.23
C SER A 465 -6.46 28.61 50.25
N VAL A 466 -6.73 28.38 48.97
CA VAL A 466 -6.54 29.36 47.89
C VAL A 466 -7.93 29.93 47.61
N ASN A 467 -8.08 31.25 47.69
CA ASN A 467 -9.35 31.94 47.44
C ASN A 467 -9.18 32.80 46.20
N ASN A 468 -10.27 32.98 45.45
CA ASN A 468 -10.26 33.64 44.14
C ASN A 468 -9.35 32.89 43.17
N LEU A 469 -9.70 31.63 42.90
CA LEU A 469 -9.12 30.90 41.78
C LEU A 469 -9.39 31.68 40.50
N VAL A 470 -8.42 31.66 39.59
CA VAL A 470 -8.62 32.12 38.22
C VAL A 470 -9.07 30.95 37.34
N ASP A 471 -9.80 31.26 36.28
CA ASP A 471 -10.04 30.36 35.16
C ASP A 471 -8.80 30.22 34.25
N ALA A 472 -8.93 29.45 33.17
CA ALA A 472 -7.90 29.24 32.16
C ALA A 472 -7.36 30.56 31.55
N ASN A 473 -8.17 31.62 31.53
CA ASN A 473 -7.83 32.92 30.94
C ASN A 473 -7.28 33.90 32.01
N GLY A 474 -7.08 33.44 33.25
CA GLY A 474 -6.50 34.26 34.33
C GLY A 474 -7.49 35.21 35.00
N VAL A 475 -8.79 35.12 34.70
CA VAL A 475 -9.86 35.94 35.27
C VAL A 475 -10.35 35.33 36.59
N PRO A 476 -10.60 36.11 37.66
CA PRO A 476 -11.04 35.54 38.95
C PRO A 476 -12.49 35.00 38.93
N SER A 477 -12.65 33.68 38.75
CA SER A 477 -13.92 32.93 38.82
C SER A 477 -14.71 33.09 40.15
N GLY A 478 -14.06 33.55 41.22
CA GLY A 478 -14.65 33.61 42.57
C GLY A 478 -14.67 32.28 43.32
N ALA A 479 -14.32 31.18 42.66
CA ALA A 479 -14.15 29.88 43.29
C ALA A 479 -12.97 29.88 44.28
N SER A 480 -12.96 28.89 45.16
CA SER A 480 -11.94 28.68 46.17
C SER A 480 -11.61 27.19 46.32
N PHE A 481 -10.32 26.89 46.45
CA PHE A 481 -9.80 25.55 46.67
C PHE A 481 -9.33 25.42 48.12
N SER A 482 -9.68 24.33 48.79
CA SER A 482 -9.12 24.01 50.10
C SER A 482 -8.78 22.54 50.24
N TRP A 483 -7.74 22.25 51.01
CA TRP A 483 -7.25 20.88 51.25
C TRP A 483 -7.03 20.64 52.74
N VAL A 484 -7.39 19.43 53.22
CA VAL A 484 -6.97 18.90 54.54
C VAL A 484 -6.17 17.60 54.40
N THR A 485 -4.94 17.55 54.91
CA THR A 485 -4.23 16.31 55.25
C THR A 485 -4.34 16.03 56.76
N ASN A 486 -4.30 14.75 57.16
CA ASN A 486 -4.37 14.36 58.57
C ASN A 486 -3.24 13.40 59.03
N ASN A 487 -2.08 13.41 58.36
CA ASN A 487 -1.04 12.43 58.64
C ASN A 487 0.03 12.94 59.64
N THR A 488 0.15 12.28 60.80
CA THR A 488 1.23 12.54 61.79
C THR A 488 2.07 11.29 62.01
N TRP A 489 3.01 11.01 61.10
CA TRP A 489 3.98 9.91 61.29
C TRP A 489 5.26 10.43 61.93
N SER A 490 5.62 9.83 63.08
CA SER A 490 6.89 10.05 63.77
C SER A 490 7.65 8.73 63.90
N THR A 491 8.06 8.15 62.76
CA THR A 491 8.84 6.92 62.71
C THR A 491 10.33 7.19 62.82
N SER A 492 10.80 7.38 64.05
CA SER A 492 12.24 7.23 64.33
C SER A 492 12.61 5.75 64.28
N THR A 493 13.32 5.28 63.24
CA THR A 493 14.61 4.55 63.29
C THR A 493 14.94 3.74 62.03
N ALA A 494 16.12 4.02 61.47
CA ALA A 494 17.13 3.05 61.03
C ALA A 494 16.94 2.24 59.73
N ASP A 495 16.85 2.95 58.61
CA ASP A 495 17.60 2.63 57.38
C ASP A 495 18.70 3.69 57.11
N GLY A 496 19.66 3.34 56.26
CA GLY A 496 20.95 4.03 56.12
C GLY A 496 21.13 4.83 54.82
N GLN A 497 20.06 4.99 54.04
CA GLN A 497 19.94 5.92 52.93
C GLN A 497 18.62 6.68 53.12
N GLY A 498 18.51 7.90 52.59
CA GLY A 498 17.53 8.89 53.04
C GLY A 498 16.10 8.36 53.06
N GLY A 499 15.48 8.30 54.23
CA GLY A 499 14.03 8.09 54.33
C GLY A 499 13.31 9.37 53.90
N ASP A 500 12.40 9.23 52.93
CA ASP A 500 11.79 10.36 52.25
C ASP A 500 11.04 11.29 53.19
N VAL A 501 11.49 12.54 53.21
CA VAL A 501 10.75 13.65 53.81
C VAL A 501 9.55 14.03 52.91
N ASP A 502 9.59 13.62 51.64
CA ASP A 502 8.59 13.86 50.61
C ASP A 502 7.29 13.05 50.83
N MET A 503 7.31 12.08 51.76
CA MET A 503 6.11 11.37 52.27
C MET A 503 5.10 12.28 53.04
N MET A 504 5.41 13.56 53.30
CA MET A 504 4.68 14.39 54.27
C MET A 504 3.81 15.53 53.71
N SER A 505 3.56 15.64 52.41
CA SER A 505 2.64 16.64 51.85
C SER A 505 2.02 16.20 50.51
N GLY A 506 0.69 16.10 50.43
CA GLY A 506 -0.04 15.81 49.18
C GLY A 506 -0.76 14.45 49.07
N TYR A 507 -0.99 13.72 50.18
CA TYR A 507 -1.80 12.50 50.16
C TYR A 507 -3.23 12.72 50.65
N ILE A 508 -4.21 12.28 49.86
CA ILE A 508 -5.58 12.00 50.30
C ILE A 508 -5.69 10.48 50.44
N ASP A 509 -5.81 9.98 51.67
CA ASP A 509 -5.95 8.55 51.94
C ASP A 509 -7.26 8.24 52.70
N ASN A 510 -7.83 7.06 52.44
CA ASN A 510 -9.01 6.54 53.12
C ASN A 510 -8.66 5.73 54.40
N PHE A 511 -7.39 5.74 54.84
CA PHE A 511 -6.88 5.04 56.02
C PHE A 511 -6.93 5.89 57.28
N HIS A 512 -6.70 7.19 57.15
CA HIS A 512 -6.71 8.18 58.21
C HIS A 512 -7.85 9.16 57.93
N ALA A 513 -8.97 8.97 58.64
CA ALA A 513 -10.17 9.77 58.43
C ALA A 513 -9.89 11.29 58.29
N ASN A 514 -10.62 11.93 57.37
CA ASN A 514 -10.63 13.37 57.07
C ASN A 514 -9.48 13.90 56.19
N GLY A 515 -8.98 13.12 55.23
CA GLY A 515 -8.30 13.67 54.05
C GLY A 515 -9.31 14.08 52.98
N SER A 516 -9.28 15.32 52.48
CA SER A 516 -10.18 15.78 51.41
C SER A 516 -9.70 17.07 50.74
N ILE A 517 -10.01 17.22 49.44
CA ILE A 517 -10.10 18.51 48.75
C ILE A 517 -11.56 18.97 48.79
N VAL A 518 -11.79 20.27 48.93
CA VAL A 518 -13.08 20.91 48.71
C VAL A 518 -12.87 22.11 47.79
N VAL A 519 -13.58 22.12 46.66
CA VAL A 519 -13.71 23.31 45.80
C VAL A 519 -15.10 23.89 46.03
N SER A 520 -15.19 25.20 46.26
CA SER A 520 -16.45 25.88 46.58
C SER A 520 -16.52 27.26 45.97
N GLY A 521 -17.72 27.67 45.55
CA GLY A 521 -17.97 28.96 44.90
C GLY A 521 -17.85 28.93 43.38
N LEU A 522 -18.09 27.77 42.75
CA LEU A 522 -18.27 27.68 41.30
C LEU A 522 -19.54 28.49 40.91
N GLY A 523 -19.46 29.26 39.83
CA GLY A 523 -20.53 30.18 39.42
C GLY A 523 -21.62 29.53 38.56
N ALA A 524 -22.36 30.36 37.83
CA ALA A 524 -23.49 29.93 37.02
C ALA A 524 -23.03 29.14 35.78
N GLU A 525 -21.87 29.49 35.26
CA GLU A 525 -21.15 28.87 34.16
C GLU A 525 -20.86 27.38 34.40
N PHE A 526 -20.56 26.96 35.64
CA PHE A 526 -20.44 25.54 35.99
C PHE A 526 -21.77 24.91 36.46
N THR A 527 -22.58 25.65 37.21
CA THR A 527 -23.75 25.08 37.91
C THR A 527 -25.02 25.01 37.08
N GLY A 528 -25.07 25.69 35.94
CA GLY A 528 -26.11 25.54 34.92
C GLY A 528 -25.93 24.27 34.10
N PRO A 529 -24.91 24.19 33.23
CA PRO A 529 -24.70 23.07 32.31
C PRO A 529 -24.25 21.78 33.02
N GLY A 530 -23.57 21.89 34.17
CA GLY A 530 -22.87 20.79 34.85
C GLY A 530 -21.37 20.87 34.62
N TYR A 531 -20.59 19.98 35.25
CA TYR A 531 -19.15 19.93 35.08
C TYR A 531 -18.53 18.55 35.35
N ASP A 532 -17.46 18.28 34.61
CA ASP A 532 -16.51 17.20 34.80
C ASP A 532 -15.34 17.64 35.70
N VAL A 533 -14.72 16.69 36.40
CA VAL A 533 -13.50 16.90 37.19
C VAL A 533 -12.43 15.89 36.77
N LEU A 534 -11.35 16.38 36.17
CA LEU A 534 -10.18 15.59 35.81
C LEU A 534 -9.19 15.62 36.97
N VAL A 535 -8.71 14.45 37.39
CA VAL A 535 -7.74 14.30 38.49
C VAL A 535 -6.44 13.70 37.96
N TYR A 536 -5.39 14.51 37.96
CA TYR A 536 -4.04 14.12 37.56
C TYR A 536 -3.31 13.51 38.75
N TYR A 537 -2.78 12.29 38.62
CA TYR A 537 -2.27 11.55 39.79
C TYR A 537 -1.00 10.76 39.52
N GLN A 538 -0.29 10.47 40.61
CA GLN A 538 0.83 9.51 40.64
C GLN A 538 0.63 8.50 41.77
N ASN A 539 1.05 7.26 41.52
CA ASN A 539 1.25 6.24 42.55
C ASN A 539 2.74 6.14 42.94
N ASP A 540 3.02 5.60 44.12
CA ASP A 540 4.37 5.55 44.73
C ASP A 540 4.93 4.12 44.77
N ASN A 541 4.36 3.20 43.97
CA ASN A 541 4.72 1.78 43.89
C ASN A 541 4.19 1.18 42.56
N ASP A 542 5.02 0.40 41.87
CA ASP A 542 4.71 -0.28 40.59
C ASP A 542 3.36 -1.02 40.59
N GLY A 543 2.59 -0.86 39.51
CA GLY A 543 1.46 -1.74 39.16
C GLY A 543 0.21 -1.61 40.04
N ASN A 544 -0.03 -0.47 40.69
CA ASN A 544 -1.15 -0.26 41.62
C ASN A 544 -2.24 0.66 41.08
N THR A 545 -3.50 0.32 41.35
CA THR A 545 -4.69 1.11 41.01
C THR A 545 -4.93 2.24 42.03
N ALA A 546 -5.09 3.48 41.57
CA ALA A 546 -5.59 4.61 42.34
C ALA A 546 -7.10 4.81 42.08
N GLY A 547 -7.83 5.40 43.03
CA GLY A 547 -9.22 5.76 42.82
C GLY A 547 -9.62 7.04 43.52
N PHE A 548 -10.65 7.70 43.01
CA PHE A 548 -11.15 8.98 43.50
C PHE A 548 -12.68 8.98 43.53
N THR A 549 -13.27 9.69 44.50
CA THR A 549 -14.70 9.97 44.60
C THR A 549 -14.89 11.47 44.73
N ALA A 550 -15.67 12.07 43.83
CA ALA A 550 -16.19 13.42 43.98
C ALA A 550 -17.66 13.36 44.40
N THR A 551 -18.06 14.19 45.36
CA THR A 551 -19.45 14.40 45.79
C THR A 551 -19.74 15.90 45.81
N ASP A 552 -20.75 16.35 45.07
CA ASP A 552 -21.17 17.76 45.08
C ASP A 552 -22.14 18.08 46.22
N ASN A 553 -22.42 19.38 46.41
CA ASN A 553 -23.35 19.87 47.44
C ASN A 553 -24.84 19.62 47.11
N GLU A 554 -25.17 19.06 45.95
CA GLU A 554 -26.49 18.54 45.58
C GLU A 554 -26.62 17.02 45.84
N ALA A 555 -25.52 16.38 46.26
CA ALA A 555 -25.36 14.95 46.51
C ALA A 555 -25.33 14.07 45.24
N ASN A 556 -24.97 14.64 44.08
CA ASN A 556 -24.43 13.86 42.97
C ASN A 556 -23.06 13.32 43.38
N THR A 557 -22.69 12.14 42.90
CA THR A 557 -21.44 11.48 43.29
C THR A 557 -20.97 10.52 42.21
N ASP A 558 -19.72 10.67 41.80
CA ASP A 558 -19.04 9.75 40.90
C ASP A 558 -17.80 9.14 41.58
N THR A 559 -17.39 7.94 41.15
CA THR A 559 -16.26 7.20 41.70
C THR A 559 -15.56 6.39 40.63
N ARG A 560 -14.29 6.70 40.39
CA ARG A 560 -13.52 6.21 39.25
C ARG A 560 -12.12 5.78 39.67
N TYR A 561 -11.49 4.93 38.87
CA TYR A 561 -10.21 4.30 39.12
C TYR A 561 -9.29 4.37 37.90
N GLY A 562 -7.97 4.34 38.12
CA GLY A 562 -6.96 4.22 37.07
C GLY A 562 -5.76 3.43 37.56
N HIS A 563 -5.01 2.82 36.65
CA HIS A 563 -3.85 1.96 36.94
C HIS A 563 -2.59 2.53 36.29
N GLN A 564 -1.41 2.38 36.91
CA GLN A 564 -0.12 2.73 36.28
C GLN A 564 0.76 1.48 36.28
N LEU A 565 1.15 1.01 35.08
CA LEU A 565 1.85 -0.27 34.88
C LEU A 565 3.30 -0.29 35.42
N MET A 566 3.96 0.86 35.50
CA MET A 566 5.35 0.98 35.97
C MET A 566 5.49 2.15 36.95
N ALA A 567 6.37 2.04 37.94
CA ALA A 567 6.83 3.21 38.69
C ALA A 567 7.63 4.16 37.77
N ASN A 568 7.82 5.39 38.26
CA ASN A 568 8.77 6.42 37.80
C ASN A 568 8.87 6.79 36.31
N ASN A 569 8.02 6.26 35.41
CA ASN A 569 8.01 6.59 33.98
C ASN A 569 6.72 7.24 33.45
N ASN A 570 5.65 7.41 34.25
CA ASN A 570 4.47 8.18 33.84
C ASN A 570 4.60 9.67 34.22
N HIS A 571 5.41 10.41 33.45
CA HIS A 571 5.48 11.87 33.45
C HIS A 571 5.28 12.40 32.02
N PRO A 572 4.42 13.43 31.85
CA PRO A 572 4.75 14.51 30.94
C PRO A 572 4.86 15.82 31.72
N LEU A 573 6.07 16.12 32.23
CA LEU A 573 6.43 17.41 32.85
C LEU A 573 7.98 17.59 32.82
N PRO A 574 8.56 18.53 32.04
CA PRO A 574 8.01 19.36 30.95
C PRO A 574 8.63 19.06 29.56
N GLY A 575 7.87 19.29 28.48
CA GLY A 575 8.42 19.38 27.11
C GLY A 575 8.74 18.04 26.43
N GLY A 576 7.73 17.21 26.19
CA GLY A 576 7.86 16.00 25.38
C GLY A 576 6.51 15.35 25.08
N VAL A 577 6.35 14.87 23.85
CA VAL A 577 5.16 14.17 23.35
C VAL A 577 5.06 12.76 23.94
N ASP A 578 4.29 12.62 25.02
CA ASP A 578 3.74 11.35 25.50
C ASP A 578 2.51 11.64 26.38
N GLY A 579 1.32 11.22 25.94
CA GLY A 579 0.04 11.85 26.31
C GLY A 579 -0.52 11.60 27.71
N TYR A 580 -1.56 12.38 28.05
CA TYR A 580 -2.42 12.11 29.21
C TYR A 580 -3.45 11.03 28.86
N VAL A 581 -3.34 9.84 29.47
CA VAL A 581 -4.31 8.76 29.30
C VAL A 581 -5.36 8.84 30.41
N ILE A 582 -6.59 9.15 30.01
CA ILE A 582 -7.74 9.35 30.89
C ILE A 582 -8.44 8.01 31.13
N SER A 583 -8.74 7.69 32.39
CA SER A 583 -9.65 6.59 32.72
C SER A 583 -11.01 7.08 33.21
N THR A 584 -12.05 6.43 32.70
CA THR A 584 -13.44 6.50 33.15
C THR A 584 -13.86 5.21 33.88
N GLU A 585 -12.91 4.36 34.26
CA GLU A 585 -13.19 3.04 34.83
C GLU A 585 -13.83 3.10 36.22
N THR A 586 -14.79 2.21 36.47
CA THR A 586 -15.48 2.08 37.77
C THR A 586 -15.03 0.87 38.59
N ASP A 587 -14.23 -0.04 38.01
CA ASP A 587 -13.70 -1.22 38.71
C ASP A 587 -12.34 -0.93 39.40
N PRO A 588 -12.22 -1.09 40.73
CA PRO A 588 -10.93 -1.01 41.44
C PRO A 588 -9.93 -2.13 41.06
N GLY A 589 -10.32 -3.07 40.20
CA GLY A 589 -9.51 -4.11 39.58
C GLY A 589 -8.95 -3.78 38.19
N THR A 590 -9.16 -2.57 37.66
CA THR A 590 -8.69 -2.20 36.31
C THR A 590 -7.17 -2.36 36.13
N THR A 591 -6.78 -2.83 34.95
CA THR A 591 -5.39 -2.91 34.45
C THR A 591 -5.13 -1.95 33.28
N PHE A 592 -6.11 -1.10 32.94
CA PHE A 592 -5.97 -0.08 31.91
C PHE A 592 -5.03 1.02 32.40
N SER A 593 -3.94 1.26 31.68
CA SER A 593 -2.96 2.27 32.08
C SER A 593 -3.51 3.68 31.86
N ALA A 594 -3.52 4.48 32.92
CA ALA A 594 -4.01 5.85 32.93
C ALA A 594 -3.24 6.69 33.96
N ASN A 595 -2.98 7.96 33.65
CA ASN A 595 -2.40 8.95 34.58
C ASN A 595 -3.40 10.05 34.96
N VAL A 596 -4.60 10.03 34.38
CA VAL A 596 -5.74 10.91 34.70
C VAL A 596 -6.99 10.08 34.98
N VAL A 597 -7.86 10.57 35.86
CA VAL A 597 -9.19 10.02 36.10
C VAL A 597 -10.24 11.11 35.86
N LYS A 598 -11.24 10.84 35.01
CA LYS A 598 -12.35 11.76 34.70
C LYS A 598 -13.60 11.38 35.50
N LEU A 599 -14.06 12.29 36.38
CA LEU A 599 -15.27 12.19 37.19
C LEU A 599 -16.36 13.07 36.57
N THR A 600 -17.58 12.55 36.40
CA THR A 600 -18.65 13.22 35.62
C THR A 600 -19.94 13.39 36.42
N GLY A 601 -20.91 14.15 35.90
CA GLY A 601 -22.26 14.27 36.46
C GLY A 601 -22.37 15.16 37.71
N LEU A 602 -21.46 16.11 37.89
CA LEU A 602 -21.46 17.05 39.02
C LEU A 602 -22.11 18.37 38.58
N ARG A 603 -22.93 18.98 39.46
CA ARG A 603 -23.73 20.18 39.12
C ARG A 603 -23.80 21.22 40.24
N GLY A 604 -23.46 20.84 41.47
CA GLY A 604 -23.47 21.73 42.63
C GLY A 604 -22.35 22.77 42.67
N SER A 605 -22.57 23.92 43.30
CA SER A 605 -21.60 25.03 43.45
C SER A 605 -20.38 24.75 44.34
N GLU A 606 -20.31 23.55 44.90
CA GLU A 606 -19.23 23.04 45.73
C GLU A 606 -19.14 21.52 45.56
N PHE A 607 -17.93 20.98 45.48
CA PHE A 607 -17.68 19.53 45.56
C PHE A 607 -16.55 19.18 46.51
N THR A 608 -16.65 17.98 47.08
CA THR A 608 -15.62 17.36 47.93
C THR A 608 -15.02 16.16 47.20
N LEU A 609 -13.70 16.15 47.03
CA LEU A 609 -12.94 15.04 46.45
C LEU A 609 -12.22 14.23 47.55
N THR A 610 -12.34 12.91 47.48
CA THR A 610 -11.72 11.93 48.40
C THR A 610 -11.02 10.81 47.63
N GLY A 611 -9.99 10.20 48.23
CA GLY A 611 -9.19 9.13 47.61
C GLY A 611 -9.59 7.73 48.08
N ASN A 612 -9.71 6.78 47.15
CA ASN A 612 -10.10 5.38 47.37
C ASN A 612 -8.91 4.42 47.27
N ALA A 613 -9.03 3.25 47.91
CA ALA A 613 -8.05 2.18 47.81
C ALA A 613 -8.41 1.23 46.65
N GLY A 614 -7.46 1.00 45.74
CA GLY A 614 -7.56 -0.01 44.70
C GLY A 614 -7.34 -1.45 45.20
N THR A 615 -7.35 -2.42 44.29
CA THR A 615 -7.05 -3.82 44.60
C THR A 615 -5.52 -4.09 44.64
N GLY A 616 -5.10 -5.20 45.25
CA GLY A 616 -3.70 -5.68 45.23
C GLY A 616 -2.93 -5.55 46.56
N GLN A 617 -3.02 -4.41 47.25
CA GLN A 617 -2.51 -4.22 48.63
C GLN A 617 -3.44 -3.31 49.43
N PRO A 618 -3.65 -3.55 50.73
CA PRO A 618 -4.55 -2.70 51.51
C PRO A 618 -4.03 -1.27 51.69
N SER A 619 -2.75 -0.97 51.53
CA SER A 619 -2.15 0.32 51.92
C SER A 619 -1.75 1.24 50.75
N ILE A 620 -2.38 1.11 49.58
CA ILE A 620 -2.10 1.93 48.40
C ILE A 620 -2.57 3.37 48.65
N ARG A 621 -1.76 4.36 48.23
CA ARG A 621 -1.97 5.79 48.47
C ARG A 621 -1.85 6.54 47.15
N ALA A 622 -2.84 7.35 46.80
CA ALA A 622 -2.81 8.19 45.60
C ALA A 622 -2.36 9.62 45.95
N ARG A 623 -1.43 10.18 45.16
CA ARG A 623 -1.10 11.62 45.18
C ARG A 623 -1.83 12.28 44.01
N PRO A 624 -2.93 13.03 44.21
CA PRO A 624 -3.43 13.95 43.20
C PRO A 624 -2.48 15.15 43.12
N ASN A 625 -1.84 15.35 41.97
CA ASN A 625 -0.87 16.40 41.71
C ASN A 625 -1.55 17.67 41.18
N ALA A 626 -2.66 17.49 40.47
CA ALA A 626 -3.43 18.56 39.84
C ALA A 626 -4.90 18.14 39.70
N ILE A 627 -5.79 19.13 39.59
CA ILE A 627 -7.17 18.93 39.12
C ILE A 627 -7.55 19.98 38.06
N GLN A 628 -8.44 19.60 37.16
CA GLN A 628 -9.18 20.52 36.27
C GLN A 628 -10.68 20.33 36.49
N ILE A 629 -11.44 21.40 36.33
CA ILE A 629 -12.89 21.44 36.42
C ILE A 629 -13.37 22.05 35.11
N VAL A 630 -14.18 21.33 34.33
CA VAL A 630 -14.56 21.66 32.94
C VAL A 630 -16.08 21.55 32.81
N THR A 631 -16.76 22.49 32.15
CA THR A 631 -18.22 22.47 31.97
C THR A 631 -18.72 21.29 31.11
N GLU A 632 -19.85 20.66 31.49
CA GLU A 632 -20.51 19.59 30.72
C GLU A 632 -21.25 20.18 29.50
N GLY A 633 -21.12 19.56 28.32
CA GLY A 633 -21.63 20.10 27.06
C GLY A 633 -23.14 20.36 27.03
N VAL A 634 -23.50 21.61 26.75
CA VAL A 634 -24.77 22.00 26.16
C VAL A 634 -24.40 22.84 24.95
N ALA A 635 -24.65 22.33 23.74
CA ALA A 635 -24.72 23.19 22.58
C ALA A 635 -25.79 24.26 22.88
N VAL A 636 -25.35 25.51 22.90
CA VAL A 636 -26.28 26.62 22.75
C VAL A 636 -26.76 26.56 21.29
N ASP A 637 -27.98 27.04 21.08
CA ASP A 637 -28.63 27.21 19.79
C ASP A 637 -29.28 28.58 19.95
N SER A 638 -28.57 29.61 19.50
CA SER A 638 -28.74 31.00 19.92
C SER A 638 -29.88 31.71 19.17
N ASP A 639 -30.16 31.32 17.93
CA ASP A 639 -31.29 31.82 17.14
C ASP A 639 -32.51 30.86 17.10
N GLY A 640 -32.32 29.55 17.27
CA GLY A 640 -33.36 28.53 17.34
C GLY A 640 -33.64 27.80 16.02
N ASP A 641 -32.71 27.77 15.06
CA ASP A 641 -32.96 27.21 13.72
C ASP A 641 -32.78 25.68 13.61
N GLY A 642 -31.90 25.09 14.41
CA GLY A 642 -31.61 23.65 14.45
C GLY A 642 -30.12 23.29 14.42
N LEU A 643 -29.26 24.21 13.97
CA LEU A 643 -27.81 24.16 14.16
C LEU A 643 -27.48 24.49 15.64
N GLY A 644 -26.21 24.52 16.00
CA GLY A 644 -25.83 24.89 17.37
C GLY A 644 -24.51 25.63 17.44
N ASP A 645 -24.41 26.62 18.33
CA ASP A 645 -23.40 27.68 18.31
C ASP A 645 -21.97 27.15 18.18
N SER A 646 -21.68 26.00 18.79
CA SER A 646 -20.33 25.41 18.79
C SER A 646 -19.96 24.68 17.50
N TRP A 647 -20.94 24.30 16.67
CA TRP A 647 -20.73 23.81 15.31
C TRP A 647 -20.77 24.98 14.33
N GLU A 648 -21.71 25.92 14.47
CA GLU A 648 -21.77 27.13 13.63
C GLU A 648 -20.45 27.93 13.68
N ILE A 649 -19.92 28.19 14.88
CA ILE A 649 -18.60 28.84 15.05
C ILE A 649 -17.46 28.01 14.45
N ALA A 650 -17.53 26.67 14.54
CA ALA A 650 -16.47 25.80 14.07
C ALA A 650 -16.38 25.76 12.53
N ASN A 651 -17.51 25.98 11.84
CA ASN A 651 -17.60 26.03 10.39
C ASN A 651 -17.95 27.45 9.90
N GLY A 652 -17.50 28.50 10.59
CA GLY A 652 -17.54 29.90 10.12
C GLY A 652 -18.91 30.59 9.96
N LEU A 653 -19.99 29.99 10.46
CA LEU A 653 -21.36 30.53 10.41
C LEU A 653 -21.67 31.45 11.61
N ASP A 654 -22.55 32.45 11.45
CA ASP A 654 -23.01 33.33 12.56
C ASP A 654 -24.11 32.66 13.41
N PRO A 655 -23.85 32.27 14.68
CA PRO A 655 -24.84 31.59 15.55
C PRO A 655 -26.05 32.43 15.97
N ALA A 656 -26.15 33.67 15.48
CA ALA A 656 -27.24 34.59 15.79
C ALA A 656 -28.15 34.88 14.59
N ASP A 657 -27.97 34.19 13.46
CA ASP A 657 -28.64 34.46 12.19
C ASP A 657 -29.29 33.22 11.53
N ASP A 658 -30.60 33.05 11.79
CA ASP A 658 -31.48 31.96 11.34
C ASP A 658 -31.77 31.92 9.82
N GLY A 659 -30.77 32.27 9.00
CA GLY A 659 -30.91 32.50 7.57
C GLY A 659 -31.65 33.82 7.23
N SER A 660 -31.73 34.78 8.16
CA SER A 660 -32.63 35.94 8.04
C SER A 660 -31.94 37.28 7.75
N VAL A 661 -30.63 37.39 7.96
CA VAL A 661 -29.76 38.49 7.54
C VAL A 661 -28.94 38.07 6.33
N ASP A 662 -28.15 37.01 6.45
CA ASP A 662 -27.59 36.22 5.35
C ASP A 662 -28.30 34.86 5.27
N ILE A 663 -28.43 34.29 4.06
CA ILE A 663 -29.06 32.98 3.90
C ILE A 663 -28.08 31.84 4.20
N ASN A 664 -26.77 32.09 4.03
CA ASN A 664 -25.72 31.08 4.19
C ASN A 664 -25.47 30.67 5.65
N ASN A 665 -25.88 31.48 6.64
CA ASN A 665 -25.70 31.14 8.06
C ASN A 665 -26.69 30.08 8.56
N GLY A 666 -27.94 30.13 8.11
CA GLY A 666 -29.00 29.27 8.65
C GLY A 666 -29.01 27.86 8.07
N ALA A 667 -29.77 26.97 8.69
CA ALA A 667 -30.04 25.56 8.37
C ALA A 667 -30.57 25.24 6.96
N ALA A 668 -30.63 26.22 6.05
CA ALA A 668 -30.95 26.08 4.62
C ALA A 668 -30.07 26.99 3.74
N GLY A 669 -28.91 27.40 4.27
CA GLY A 669 -27.75 27.87 3.56
C GLY A 669 -27.06 26.72 2.82
N ASP A 670 -26.14 27.11 1.95
CA ASP A 670 -25.44 26.31 0.94
C ASP A 670 -24.25 27.22 0.55
N PRO A 671 -23.18 27.29 1.38
CA PRO A 671 -22.22 28.39 1.33
C PRO A 671 -21.21 28.27 0.18
N ASP A 672 -20.65 27.09 0.00
CA ASP A 672 -19.74 26.65 -1.08
C ASP A 672 -20.46 26.45 -2.44
N ASN A 673 -21.76 26.11 -2.44
CA ASN A 673 -22.64 25.89 -3.60
C ASN A 673 -22.52 24.50 -4.25
N ASP A 674 -22.16 23.48 -3.48
CA ASP A 674 -22.05 22.08 -3.89
C ASP A 674 -23.44 21.44 -4.23
N GLY A 675 -24.49 21.83 -3.48
CA GLY A 675 -25.85 21.31 -3.56
C GLY A 675 -26.37 20.62 -2.29
N SER A 676 -25.52 20.45 -1.27
CA SER A 676 -25.86 20.14 0.11
C SER A 676 -26.44 21.39 0.82
N ALA A 677 -26.55 21.35 2.15
CA ALA A 677 -27.02 22.48 2.95
C ALA A 677 -26.68 22.30 4.43
N ASN A 678 -26.47 23.40 5.18
CA ASN A 678 -25.89 23.40 6.54
C ASN A 678 -26.49 22.35 7.50
N LEU A 679 -27.80 22.07 7.40
CA LEU A 679 -28.47 21.08 8.25
C LEU A 679 -28.26 19.62 7.79
N GLU A 680 -28.12 19.39 6.49
CA GLU A 680 -27.79 18.08 5.91
C GLU A 680 -26.32 17.75 6.22
N GLU A 681 -25.43 18.72 6.10
CA GLU A 681 -23.99 18.64 6.43
C GLU A 681 -23.80 18.42 7.94
N PHE A 682 -24.48 19.19 8.79
CA PHE A 682 -24.52 18.94 10.24
C PHE A 682 -25.08 17.55 10.63
N GLU A 683 -25.99 16.98 9.83
CA GLU A 683 -26.52 15.63 10.06
C GLU A 683 -25.59 14.51 9.54
N ARG A 684 -24.73 14.78 8.54
CA ARG A 684 -23.75 13.83 7.96
C ARG A 684 -22.37 13.89 8.63
N GLY A 685 -21.87 15.09 8.91
CA GLY A 685 -20.55 15.34 9.49
C GLY A 685 -19.57 16.05 8.55
N THR A 686 -20.04 16.51 7.38
CA THR A 686 -19.27 17.24 6.37
C THR A 686 -19.11 18.73 6.70
N ASP A 687 -18.21 19.44 5.99
CA ASP A 687 -17.91 20.87 6.24
C ASP A 687 -18.69 21.79 5.28
N PRO A 688 -19.61 22.65 5.78
CA PRO A 688 -20.41 23.60 4.97
C PRO A 688 -19.60 24.77 4.37
N GLN A 689 -18.29 24.60 4.20
CA GLN A 689 -17.40 25.51 3.47
C GLN A 689 -16.52 24.78 2.43
N SER A 690 -16.56 23.45 2.39
CA SER A 690 -15.85 22.64 1.39
C SER A 690 -16.88 22.05 0.45
N ASP A 691 -16.73 22.26 -0.87
CA ASP A 691 -17.65 21.65 -1.83
C ASP A 691 -17.40 20.14 -2.03
N ASP A 692 -16.29 19.64 -1.47
CA ASP A 692 -15.78 18.27 -1.46
C ASP A 692 -15.11 18.06 -0.06
N SER A 693 -15.64 17.17 0.79
CA SER A 693 -15.22 17.02 2.20
C SER A 693 -14.12 15.98 2.45
N ASP A 694 -13.81 15.11 1.49
CA ASP A 694 -12.74 14.09 1.58
C ASP A 694 -11.68 14.17 0.47
N ASP A 695 -11.77 15.20 -0.39
CA ASP A 695 -10.82 15.56 -1.46
C ASP A 695 -10.72 14.51 -2.60
N ASP A 696 -11.79 13.73 -2.83
CA ASP A 696 -11.84 12.66 -3.83
C ASP A 696 -12.16 13.15 -5.27
N GLY A 697 -12.75 14.34 -5.39
CA GLY A 697 -13.17 14.98 -6.64
C GLY A 697 -14.66 14.86 -7.00
N LEU A 698 -15.49 14.31 -6.12
CA LEU A 698 -16.96 14.43 -6.11
C LEU A 698 -17.37 15.71 -5.36
N LEU A 699 -18.62 15.78 -4.91
CA LEU A 699 -19.15 16.93 -4.16
C LEU A 699 -20.17 16.39 -3.16
N ASP A 700 -20.14 16.79 -1.89
CA ASP A 700 -20.98 16.24 -0.81
C ASP A 700 -22.48 16.11 -1.18
N GLY A 701 -23.00 17.07 -1.94
CA GLY A 701 -24.37 17.19 -2.41
C GLY A 701 -24.76 16.21 -3.52
N VAL A 702 -23.80 15.58 -4.21
CA VAL A 702 -24.06 14.42 -5.10
C VAL A 702 -23.95 13.09 -4.37
N GLU A 703 -23.42 13.07 -3.16
CA GLU A 703 -23.06 11.87 -2.41
C GLU A 703 -24.08 11.58 -1.31
N SER A 704 -24.87 10.53 -1.51
CA SER A 704 -26.06 10.30 -0.68
C SER A 704 -25.85 9.37 0.51
N GLY A 705 -24.63 8.85 0.73
CA GLY A 705 -24.30 7.90 1.80
C GLY A 705 -25.21 6.67 1.77
N SER A 706 -25.57 6.21 0.57
CA SER A 706 -26.66 5.24 0.37
C SER A 706 -26.19 3.84 0.00
N GLY A 707 -24.92 3.68 -0.42
CA GLY A 707 -24.32 2.42 -0.85
C GLY A 707 -24.96 1.87 -2.14
N ILE A 708 -25.45 2.76 -3.02
CA ILE A 708 -26.15 2.42 -4.27
C ILE A 708 -25.98 3.56 -5.28
N PHE A 709 -25.26 3.31 -6.38
CA PHE A 709 -25.18 4.26 -7.49
C PHE A 709 -26.52 4.47 -8.22
N VAL A 710 -26.92 5.74 -8.34
CA VAL A 710 -28.11 6.17 -9.06
C VAL A 710 -27.75 6.99 -10.30
N SER A 711 -26.78 7.92 -10.19
CA SER A 711 -26.27 8.77 -11.27
C SER A 711 -25.12 9.69 -10.82
N GLU A 712 -24.46 10.37 -11.78
CA GLU A 712 -23.54 11.52 -11.59
C GLU A 712 -24.08 12.72 -10.74
N THR A 713 -25.25 12.60 -10.10
CA THR A 713 -25.83 13.62 -9.19
C THR A 713 -26.56 12.96 -8.00
N ASP A 714 -26.23 11.70 -7.72
CA ASP A 714 -26.73 10.81 -6.64
C ASP A 714 -25.86 9.53 -6.76
N THR A 715 -24.57 9.65 -6.43
CA THR A 715 -23.52 8.62 -6.60
C THR A 715 -23.67 7.51 -5.57
N GLY A 716 -24.19 7.82 -4.38
CA GLY A 716 -24.45 6.83 -3.33
C GLY A 716 -23.26 6.56 -2.40
N THR A 717 -22.07 7.04 -2.77
CA THR A 717 -20.82 7.15 -1.99
C THR A 717 -21.01 7.90 -0.66
N ASP A 718 -20.07 7.74 0.28
CA ASP A 718 -20.09 8.39 1.60
C ASP A 718 -19.09 9.58 1.60
N PRO A 719 -19.54 10.85 1.70
CA PRO A 719 -18.70 12.05 1.51
C PRO A 719 -17.75 12.35 2.69
N LEU A 720 -17.17 11.29 3.27
CA LEU A 720 -16.21 11.30 4.39
C LEU A 720 -15.24 10.09 4.30
N ASP A 721 -15.18 9.39 3.17
CA ASP A 721 -14.42 8.15 2.94
C ASP A 721 -14.07 8.09 1.43
N ASP A 722 -12.81 8.43 1.09
CA ASP A 722 -12.34 8.69 -0.29
C ASP A 722 -12.39 7.48 -1.25
N ASP A 723 -12.67 6.29 -0.70
CA ASP A 723 -12.73 4.96 -1.35
C ASP A 723 -13.91 4.19 -0.72
N SER A 724 -15.12 4.38 -1.25
CA SER A 724 -16.39 3.98 -0.60
C SER A 724 -16.60 2.46 -0.48
N ASP A 725 -16.00 1.66 -1.37
CA ASP A 725 -16.08 0.19 -1.32
C ASP A 725 -14.79 -0.51 -0.86
N GLY A 726 -13.65 0.19 -0.88
CA GLY A 726 -12.40 -0.20 -0.24
C GLY A 726 -11.45 -0.99 -1.14
N ASP A 727 -11.55 -0.81 -2.47
CA ASP A 727 -10.77 -1.52 -3.48
C ASP A 727 -9.38 -0.88 -3.76
N GLY A 728 -9.20 0.38 -3.36
CA GLY A 728 -7.98 1.17 -3.54
C GLY A 728 -7.99 2.17 -4.69
N LEU A 729 -9.15 2.43 -5.29
CA LEU A 729 -9.45 3.58 -6.16
C LEU A 729 -10.23 4.64 -5.37
N VAL A 730 -10.20 5.90 -5.82
CA VAL A 730 -11.03 6.95 -5.22
C VAL A 730 -12.28 7.20 -6.08
N ASP A 731 -13.43 7.42 -5.45
CA ASP A 731 -14.75 7.36 -6.10
C ASP A 731 -14.89 8.34 -7.30
N GLY A 732 -14.23 9.49 -7.21
CA GLY A 732 -14.12 10.52 -8.23
C GLY A 732 -13.21 10.12 -9.41
N GLU A 733 -12.12 9.37 -9.17
CA GLU A 733 -11.31 8.80 -10.25
C GLU A 733 -12.07 7.67 -10.96
N GLU A 734 -12.80 6.86 -10.21
CA GLU A 734 -13.66 5.80 -10.74
C GLU A 734 -14.71 6.34 -11.71
N LEU A 735 -15.53 7.29 -11.26
CA LEU A 735 -16.57 7.90 -12.09
C LEU A 735 -15.99 8.73 -13.25
N GLY A 736 -14.88 9.44 -13.00
CA GLY A 736 -14.26 10.38 -13.95
C GLY A 736 -13.36 9.73 -15.01
N THR A 737 -12.57 8.73 -14.63
CA THR A 737 -11.47 8.17 -15.42
C THR A 737 -11.70 6.71 -15.82
N HIS A 738 -12.03 5.84 -14.86
CA HIS A 738 -12.08 4.38 -15.09
C HIS A 738 -13.43 3.91 -15.64
N GLN A 739 -14.51 4.60 -15.27
CA GLN A 739 -15.91 4.29 -15.60
C GLN A 739 -16.46 3.06 -14.87
N THR A 740 -15.99 2.81 -13.66
CA THR A 740 -16.44 1.80 -12.68
C THR A 740 -17.63 2.34 -11.85
N ASP A 741 -18.20 1.52 -10.96
CA ASP A 741 -19.32 1.86 -10.07
C ASP A 741 -18.76 1.93 -8.62
N PRO A 742 -18.57 3.13 -8.03
CA PRO A 742 -17.77 3.34 -6.81
C PRO A 742 -18.45 2.89 -5.50
N ASN A 743 -19.21 1.80 -5.58
CA ASN A 743 -20.03 1.22 -4.53
C ASN A 743 -20.07 -0.32 -4.69
N ASP A 744 -19.22 -0.90 -5.55
CA ASP A 744 -19.23 -2.28 -6.03
C ASP A 744 -17.78 -2.67 -6.43
N ASP A 745 -17.05 -3.31 -5.51
CA ASP A 745 -15.61 -3.60 -5.55
C ASP A 745 -15.13 -4.38 -6.81
N ASP A 746 -16.06 -4.97 -7.59
CA ASP A 746 -15.86 -5.72 -8.84
C ASP A 746 -16.96 -5.30 -9.85
N SER A 747 -16.76 -4.17 -10.56
CA SER A 747 -17.76 -3.54 -11.43
C SER A 747 -18.34 -4.43 -12.55
N ASP A 748 -17.72 -5.56 -12.86
CA ASP A 748 -18.14 -6.45 -13.94
C ASP A 748 -18.49 -7.91 -13.57
N ASP A 749 -18.56 -8.21 -12.26
CA ASP A 749 -18.91 -9.52 -11.66
C ASP A 749 -17.94 -10.67 -12.05
N ASP A 750 -16.64 -10.44 -12.28
CA ASP A 750 -15.66 -11.50 -12.67
C ASP A 750 -14.86 -12.12 -11.52
N GLY A 751 -14.95 -11.51 -10.35
CA GLY A 751 -14.30 -11.89 -9.10
C GLY A 751 -12.87 -11.36 -8.99
N THR A 752 -12.62 -10.15 -9.49
CA THR A 752 -11.36 -9.44 -9.31
C THR A 752 -11.59 -7.96 -9.12
N ASP A 753 -11.10 -7.42 -8.02
CA ASP A 753 -11.39 -6.06 -7.58
C ASP A 753 -10.79 -5.02 -8.54
N ASP A 754 -11.48 -3.90 -8.80
CA ASP A 754 -11.21 -3.00 -9.93
C ASP A 754 -9.82 -2.30 -9.88
N GLY A 755 -9.36 -1.95 -8.68
CA GLY A 755 -8.03 -1.43 -8.39
C GLY A 755 -6.92 -2.45 -8.59
N ASP A 756 -7.19 -3.74 -8.30
CA ASP A 756 -6.27 -4.85 -8.54
C ASP A 756 -6.17 -5.14 -10.07
N GLU A 757 -7.28 -4.98 -10.81
CA GLU A 757 -7.31 -4.96 -12.28
C GLU A 757 -6.46 -3.83 -12.88
N LEU A 758 -6.64 -2.59 -12.41
CA LEU A 758 -5.89 -1.44 -12.93
C LEU A 758 -4.40 -1.53 -12.59
N GLN A 759 -4.05 -2.01 -11.40
CA GLN A 759 -2.66 -2.30 -11.01
C GLN A 759 -2.04 -3.39 -11.90
N ALA A 760 -2.81 -4.41 -12.28
CA ALA A 760 -2.39 -5.44 -13.23
C ALA A 760 -2.31 -4.95 -14.69
N GLY A 761 -2.87 -3.77 -14.98
CA GLY A 761 -2.98 -3.20 -16.33
C GLY A 761 -4.04 -3.91 -17.19
N THR A 762 -5.06 -4.47 -16.55
CA THR A 762 -6.21 -5.11 -17.17
C THR A 762 -7.39 -4.12 -17.26
N ASN A 763 -8.66 -4.52 -17.17
CA ASN A 763 -9.79 -3.63 -17.51
C ASN A 763 -11.04 -3.96 -16.67
N PRO A 764 -11.34 -3.16 -15.63
CA PRO A 764 -12.41 -3.37 -14.62
C PRO A 764 -13.84 -3.17 -15.16
N ASN A 765 -14.09 -3.60 -16.39
CA ASN A 765 -15.27 -3.27 -17.20
C ASN A 765 -15.43 -4.25 -18.42
N ASP A 766 -14.65 -5.33 -18.46
CA ASP A 766 -14.77 -6.48 -19.35
C ASP A 766 -14.32 -7.76 -18.61
N ALA A 767 -15.28 -8.49 -18.02
CA ALA A 767 -15.23 -9.81 -17.33
C ALA A 767 -14.53 -11.00 -18.04
N ASN A 768 -13.65 -10.69 -18.98
CA ASN A 768 -12.73 -11.56 -19.67
C ASN A 768 -11.28 -11.03 -19.56
N SER A 769 -11.06 -9.93 -18.83
CA SER A 769 -9.83 -9.13 -18.81
C SER A 769 -8.90 -9.44 -17.64
N LEU A 770 -9.33 -10.21 -16.64
CA LEU A 770 -8.57 -10.91 -15.60
C LEU A 770 -7.04 -10.68 -15.49
N PRO A 771 -6.57 -10.15 -14.34
CA PRO A 771 -5.17 -10.15 -13.93
C PRO A 771 -4.46 -11.52 -14.10
N PRO A 772 -3.17 -11.52 -14.47
CA PRO A 772 -2.43 -12.75 -14.70
C PRO A 772 -2.12 -13.46 -13.37
N LEU A 773 -2.94 -14.44 -13.01
CA LEU A 773 -2.75 -15.38 -11.89
C LEU A 773 -1.26 -15.69 -11.65
N ALA A 774 -0.83 -15.62 -10.39
CA ALA A 774 0.53 -15.94 -9.98
C ALA A 774 1.00 -17.26 -10.62
N LEU A 775 2.18 -17.27 -11.25
CA LEU A 775 2.63 -18.45 -11.99
C LEU A 775 2.89 -19.64 -11.04
N PRO A 776 2.37 -20.84 -11.33
CA PRO A 776 2.58 -22.02 -10.50
C PRO A 776 4.05 -22.45 -10.50
N ILE A 777 4.46 -23.15 -9.44
CA ILE A 777 5.76 -23.83 -9.34
C ILE A 777 5.73 -25.25 -9.95
N GLY A 778 4.55 -25.70 -10.39
CA GLY A 778 4.32 -26.94 -11.12
C GLY A 778 2.88 -26.99 -11.65
N TYR A 779 2.67 -27.35 -12.92
CA TYR A 779 1.35 -27.49 -13.53
C TYR A 779 1.34 -28.57 -14.60
N TRP A 780 0.50 -29.58 -14.43
CA TRP A 780 0.30 -30.68 -15.40
C TRP A 780 -1.16 -30.69 -15.87
N SER A 781 -1.40 -30.20 -17.09
CA SER A 781 -2.74 -30.16 -17.71
C SER A 781 -3.13 -31.45 -18.42
N PHE A 782 -2.21 -32.39 -18.60
CA PHE A 782 -2.39 -33.65 -19.32
C PHE A 782 -2.87 -33.56 -20.80
N ASP A 783 -3.08 -32.37 -21.35
CA ASP A 783 -3.44 -32.09 -22.76
C ASP A 783 -2.43 -32.63 -23.78
N ASP A 784 -1.21 -32.92 -23.34
CA ASP A 784 -0.20 -33.61 -24.14
C ASP A 784 -0.48 -35.12 -24.31
N GLN A 785 -1.57 -35.61 -23.74
CA GLN A 785 -2.10 -36.98 -23.85
C GLN A 785 -1.07 -38.04 -23.42
N GLY A 786 -0.14 -37.68 -22.53
CA GLY A 786 0.95 -38.54 -22.08
C GLY A 786 1.97 -38.88 -23.18
N ALA A 787 2.17 -37.98 -24.16
CA ALA A 787 3.00 -38.20 -25.34
C ALA A 787 4.43 -38.66 -24.99
N GLY A 788 4.72 -39.94 -25.24
CA GLY A 788 6.02 -40.55 -24.97
C GLY A 788 6.15 -41.26 -23.62
N GLY A 789 5.08 -41.31 -22.81
CA GLY A 789 5.09 -41.87 -21.45
C GLY A 789 5.45 -40.85 -20.37
N THR A 790 5.45 -39.58 -20.72
CA THR A 790 5.63 -38.42 -19.84
C THR A 790 4.50 -37.43 -20.07
N THR A 791 4.26 -36.55 -19.11
CA THR A 791 3.40 -35.38 -19.27
C THR A 791 4.17 -34.13 -18.83
N ALA A 792 4.09 -33.07 -19.63
CA ALA A 792 4.86 -31.85 -19.43
C ALA A 792 4.45 -31.10 -18.15
N ASP A 793 5.44 -30.56 -17.45
CA ASP A 793 5.21 -29.44 -16.53
C ASP A 793 5.16 -28.14 -17.36
N LEU A 794 3.99 -27.50 -17.40
CA LEU A 794 3.75 -26.26 -18.16
C LEU A 794 4.15 -25.00 -17.37
N SER A 795 4.60 -25.16 -16.12
CA SER A 795 5.22 -24.08 -15.35
C SER A 795 6.68 -23.82 -15.74
N ASN A 796 7.29 -22.81 -15.13
CA ASN A 796 8.72 -22.55 -15.25
C ASN A 796 9.60 -23.58 -14.48
N GLY A 797 9.01 -24.52 -13.73
CA GLY A 797 9.73 -25.49 -12.91
C GLY A 797 10.40 -26.63 -13.68
N GLY A 798 9.83 -27.05 -14.82
CA GLY A 798 10.38 -28.15 -15.65
C GLY A 798 10.30 -29.54 -15.00
N ASN A 799 9.30 -29.76 -14.14
CA ASN A 799 9.09 -30.94 -13.32
C ASN A 799 8.26 -32.03 -14.03
N ASP A 800 8.59 -32.36 -15.28
CA ASP A 800 7.83 -33.31 -16.13
C ASP A 800 7.45 -34.61 -15.41
N GLY A 801 6.17 -34.95 -15.44
CA GLY A 801 5.62 -36.15 -14.83
C GLY A 801 5.91 -37.41 -15.64
N THR A 802 6.38 -38.49 -15.01
CA THR A 802 6.46 -39.83 -15.65
C THR A 802 5.17 -40.61 -15.42
N LEU A 803 4.55 -41.13 -16.49
CA LEU A 803 3.36 -41.98 -16.41
C LEU A 803 3.74 -43.43 -16.09
N ASN A 804 3.09 -44.00 -15.07
CA ASN A 804 3.22 -45.39 -14.64
C ASN A 804 1.86 -46.11 -14.76
N GLY A 805 1.86 -47.45 -14.85
CA GLY A 805 0.66 -48.28 -15.08
C GLY A 805 0.19 -48.25 -16.54
N GLY A 806 -0.07 -47.05 -17.03
CA GLY A 806 -0.53 -46.75 -18.39
C GLY A 806 -1.96 -46.21 -18.39
N PRO A 807 -2.22 -45.06 -17.71
CA PRO A 807 -3.56 -44.51 -17.57
C PRO A 807 -4.21 -44.22 -18.92
N GLU A 808 -5.53 -44.33 -18.96
CA GLU A 808 -6.34 -44.02 -20.15
C GLU A 808 -6.50 -42.50 -20.28
N VAL A 809 -6.36 -41.95 -21.48
CA VAL A 809 -6.65 -40.53 -21.77
C VAL A 809 -8.15 -40.38 -22.04
N VAL A 810 -8.79 -39.40 -21.42
CA VAL A 810 -10.22 -39.09 -21.57
C VAL A 810 -10.42 -37.57 -21.72
N GLU A 811 -11.62 -37.12 -22.10
CA GLU A 811 -11.94 -35.68 -22.12
C GLU A 811 -11.98 -35.12 -20.68
N GLY A 812 -11.43 -33.93 -20.50
CA GLY A 812 -11.34 -33.19 -19.25
C GLY A 812 -12.65 -32.53 -18.78
N PRO A 813 -12.60 -31.73 -17.71
CA PRO A 813 -13.74 -30.98 -17.17
C PRO A 813 -14.17 -29.77 -18.02
N CYS A 814 -13.23 -29.10 -18.69
CA CYS A 814 -13.43 -27.77 -19.28
C CYS A 814 -13.81 -27.77 -20.78
N GLY A 815 -14.03 -28.95 -21.37
CA GLY A 815 -14.69 -29.10 -22.69
C GLY A 815 -13.80 -29.64 -23.81
N PRO A 816 -14.21 -29.51 -25.09
CA PRO A 816 -13.56 -30.23 -26.19
C PRO A 816 -12.14 -29.74 -26.48
N GLY A 817 -11.14 -30.60 -26.22
CA GLY A 817 -9.71 -30.30 -26.39
C GLY A 817 -8.91 -30.24 -25.10
N ASP A 818 -9.60 -30.30 -23.96
CA ASP A 818 -9.10 -30.49 -22.59
C ASP A 818 -9.00 -32.01 -22.33
N PHE A 819 -7.86 -32.54 -21.84
CA PHE A 819 -7.65 -33.99 -21.71
C PHE A 819 -7.13 -34.48 -20.35
N ALA A 820 -7.96 -35.22 -19.61
CA ALA A 820 -7.61 -35.84 -18.35
C ALA A 820 -6.89 -37.20 -18.47
N LEU A 821 -6.22 -37.59 -17.37
CA LEU A 821 -5.77 -38.96 -17.14
C LEU A 821 -6.74 -39.74 -16.25
N LYS A 822 -7.00 -41.00 -16.63
CA LYS A 822 -7.85 -41.95 -15.93
C LYS A 822 -7.05 -43.10 -15.34
N PHE A 823 -7.16 -43.26 -14.02
CA PHE A 823 -6.40 -44.16 -13.17
C PHE A 823 -7.23 -45.40 -12.78
N ASP A 824 -6.65 -46.59 -12.85
CA ASP A 824 -7.33 -47.88 -12.67
C ASP A 824 -7.48 -48.37 -11.21
N GLY A 825 -6.77 -47.75 -10.26
CA GLY A 825 -6.70 -48.17 -8.85
C GLY A 825 -5.80 -49.36 -8.54
N ILE A 826 -4.90 -49.74 -9.44
CA ILE A 826 -4.01 -50.91 -9.30
C ILE A 826 -2.54 -50.52 -9.36
N ASP A 827 -2.10 -49.79 -10.39
CA ASP A 827 -0.73 -49.29 -10.53
C ASP A 827 -0.55 -48.00 -11.36
N ASP A 828 -1.63 -47.37 -11.84
CA ASP A 828 -1.57 -46.06 -12.50
C ASP A 828 -1.13 -44.93 -11.55
N SER A 829 -0.17 -44.11 -11.98
CA SER A 829 0.24 -42.88 -11.29
C SER A 829 1.13 -41.99 -12.17
N VAL A 830 1.15 -40.69 -11.88
CA VAL A 830 2.17 -39.76 -12.39
C VAL A 830 3.17 -39.47 -11.28
N THR A 831 4.45 -39.68 -11.53
CA THR A 831 5.54 -39.40 -10.58
C THR A 831 6.48 -38.36 -11.16
N THR A 832 6.61 -37.20 -10.52
CA THR A 832 7.46 -36.08 -10.97
C THR A 832 8.96 -36.33 -10.72
N GLY A 833 9.28 -37.11 -9.68
CA GLY A 833 10.67 -37.35 -9.26
C GLY A 833 11.33 -36.18 -8.52
N VAL A 834 10.62 -35.07 -8.31
CA VAL A 834 11.08 -33.89 -7.55
C VAL A 834 10.30 -33.74 -6.25
N SER A 835 10.92 -33.13 -5.23
CA SER A 835 10.21 -32.69 -4.03
C SER A 835 9.75 -31.25 -4.21
N LEU A 836 8.46 -31.01 -3.97
CA LEU A 836 7.85 -29.68 -3.97
C LEU A 836 7.49 -29.27 -2.53
N PHE A 837 7.14 -28.00 -2.32
CA PHE A 837 6.85 -27.43 -1.00
C PHE A 837 7.98 -27.59 0.03
N THR A 838 9.23 -27.35 -0.39
CA THR A 838 10.42 -27.50 0.47
C THR A 838 10.69 -26.27 1.35
N GLY A 839 9.70 -25.90 2.18
CA GLY A 839 9.76 -24.77 3.09
C GLY A 839 9.15 -23.50 2.48
N GLY A 840 8.07 -23.05 3.10
CA GLY A 840 7.31 -21.83 2.79
C GLY A 840 6.27 -21.60 3.89
N THR A 841 5.82 -20.35 4.06
CA THR A 841 4.70 -20.00 4.96
C THR A 841 3.35 -20.14 4.27
N GLU A 842 3.33 -20.01 2.95
CA GLU A 842 2.15 -20.03 2.10
C GLU A 842 2.24 -21.13 1.04
N PHE A 843 1.07 -21.56 0.55
CA PHE A 843 0.96 -22.46 -0.60
C PHE A 843 -0.48 -22.56 -1.12
N THR A 844 -0.61 -23.01 -2.37
CA THR A 844 -1.86 -23.52 -2.94
C THR A 844 -1.63 -24.82 -3.68
N MET A 845 -2.61 -25.73 -3.62
CA MET A 845 -2.72 -26.90 -4.50
C MET A 845 -4.13 -26.99 -5.05
N SER A 846 -4.28 -27.18 -6.36
CA SER A 846 -5.58 -27.39 -7.00
C SER A 846 -5.53 -28.52 -8.04
N GLY A 847 -6.71 -28.96 -8.46
CA GLY A 847 -6.88 -29.92 -9.55
C GLY A 847 -8.33 -30.41 -9.64
N TRP A 848 -8.67 -30.97 -10.80
CA TRP A 848 -9.98 -31.55 -11.05
C TRP A 848 -9.98 -33.05 -10.80
N VAL A 849 -11.05 -33.58 -10.20
CA VAL A 849 -11.17 -35.01 -9.88
C VAL A 849 -12.55 -35.57 -10.20
N LYS A 850 -12.61 -36.80 -10.70
CA LYS A 850 -13.84 -37.51 -11.07
C LYS A 850 -13.89 -38.91 -10.49
N PHE A 851 -14.80 -39.13 -9.56
CA PHE A 851 -14.96 -40.42 -8.88
C PHE A 851 -15.86 -41.36 -9.68
N GLU A 852 -15.36 -41.92 -10.81
CA GLU A 852 -16.12 -42.86 -11.67
C GLU A 852 -16.78 -44.01 -10.89
N THR A 853 -16.16 -44.44 -9.79
CA THR A 853 -16.75 -45.34 -8.82
C THR A 853 -16.47 -44.89 -7.39
N ALA A 854 -17.40 -45.19 -6.48
CA ALA A 854 -17.20 -44.94 -5.05
C ALA A 854 -15.96 -45.67 -4.53
N GLN A 855 -15.00 -44.92 -4.00
CA GLN A 855 -13.74 -45.48 -3.50
C GLN A 855 -14.01 -46.44 -2.33
N THR A 856 -13.30 -47.56 -2.28
CA THR A 856 -13.47 -48.58 -1.23
C THR A 856 -12.27 -48.72 -0.31
N GLY A 857 -11.16 -48.03 -0.64
CA GLY A 857 -9.96 -47.91 0.19
C GLY A 857 -10.05 -46.77 1.20
N ASN A 858 -9.14 -46.80 2.17
CA ASN A 858 -8.79 -45.64 3.00
C ASN A 858 -7.44 -45.11 2.51
N ARG A 859 -7.14 -43.83 2.77
CA ARG A 859 -5.89 -43.15 2.38
C ARG A 859 -5.62 -43.21 0.87
N VAL A 860 -6.63 -42.97 0.04
CA VAL A 860 -6.47 -42.91 -1.42
C VAL A 860 -5.90 -41.52 -1.77
N GLY A 861 -4.70 -41.46 -2.33
CA GLY A 861 -4.04 -40.18 -2.66
C GLY A 861 -4.54 -39.62 -3.99
N LEU A 862 -4.83 -38.33 -4.04
CA LEU A 862 -5.15 -37.61 -5.28
C LEU A 862 -3.90 -36.97 -5.85
N PHE A 863 -3.31 -36.04 -5.12
CA PHE A 863 -2.00 -35.45 -5.41
C PHE A 863 -1.30 -35.01 -4.12
N GLY A 864 0.02 -34.91 -4.12
CA GLY A 864 0.80 -34.53 -2.94
C GLY A 864 2.08 -35.34 -2.73
N GLN A 865 2.64 -35.20 -1.53
CA GLN A 865 3.97 -35.64 -1.14
C GLN A 865 3.98 -36.19 0.29
N ASN A 866 4.19 -37.50 0.44
CA ASN A 866 4.24 -38.20 1.72
C ASN A 866 5.22 -37.56 2.73
N ASP A 867 4.83 -37.50 4.00
CA ASP A 867 5.53 -36.87 5.13
C ASP A 867 5.70 -35.32 5.03
N ALA A 868 5.10 -34.66 4.04
CA ALA A 868 5.11 -33.18 3.91
C ALA A 868 3.70 -32.58 3.80
N VAL A 869 3.01 -32.87 2.69
CA VAL A 869 1.77 -32.23 2.26
C VAL A 869 0.96 -33.25 1.45
N GLU A 870 -0.11 -33.79 2.03
CA GLU A 870 -0.80 -34.98 1.53
C GLU A 870 -2.27 -34.67 1.28
N PHE A 871 -2.77 -34.84 0.05
CA PHE A 871 -4.16 -34.58 -0.30
C PHE A 871 -4.85 -35.79 -0.94
N GLY A 872 -6.04 -36.11 -0.45
CA GLY A 872 -6.86 -37.21 -0.93
C GLY A 872 -7.87 -37.71 0.09
N LEU A 873 -8.41 -38.91 -0.12
CA LEU A 873 -9.44 -39.48 0.75
C LEU A 873 -8.83 -40.28 1.90
N ILE A 874 -8.88 -39.74 3.13
CA ILE A 874 -8.53 -40.52 4.34
C ILE A 874 -9.46 -41.72 4.51
N ASN A 875 -10.72 -41.58 4.11
CA ASN A 875 -11.71 -42.67 3.99
C ASN A 875 -12.76 -42.30 2.93
N PRO A 876 -13.61 -43.24 2.46
CA PRO A 876 -14.56 -43.00 1.36
C PRO A 876 -15.59 -41.87 1.50
N ALA A 877 -15.68 -41.20 2.66
CA ALA A 877 -16.60 -40.09 2.91
C ALA A 877 -15.90 -38.79 3.34
N GLN A 878 -14.56 -38.76 3.39
CA GLN A 878 -13.80 -37.60 3.86
C GLN A 878 -12.55 -37.38 3.03
N LEU A 879 -12.48 -36.19 2.42
CA LEU A 879 -11.26 -35.62 1.86
C LEU A 879 -10.43 -35.10 3.03
N GLN A 880 -9.13 -35.37 3.01
CA GLN A 880 -8.18 -34.93 4.01
C GLN A 880 -7.03 -34.22 3.31
N HIS A 881 -6.74 -33.02 3.80
CA HIS A 881 -5.45 -32.40 3.59
C HIS A 881 -4.63 -32.54 4.88
N TRP A 882 -3.44 -33.12 4.81
CA TRP A 882 -2.55 -33.29 5.96
C TRP A 882 -1.21 -32.62 5.70
N THR A 883 -0.73 -31.84 6.67
CA THR A 883 0.67 -31.38 6.69
C THR A 883 1.35 -31.85 7.96
N ASN A 884 2.67 -31.97 7.90
CA ASN A 884 3.46 -32.44 9.04
C ASN A 884 3.49 -31.48 10.24
N VAL A 885 3.18 -30.19 10.04
CA VAL A 885 3.05 -29.17 11.10
C VAL A 885 1.59 -28.95 11.49
N GLY A 886 0.73 -28.61 10.52
CA GLY A 886 -0.68 -28.29 10.75
C GLY A 886 -1.59 -29.50 11.00
N GLY A 887 -1.13 -30.72 10.72
CA GLY A 887 -1.92 -31.94 10.87
C GLY A 887 -3.08 -32.03 9.87
N ALA A 888 -4.06 -32.87 10.21
CA ALA A 888 -5.19 -33.21 9.34
C ALA A 888 -6.34 -32.19 9.39
N LEU A 889 -6.61 -31.55 8.25
CA LEU A 889 -7.86 -30.88 7.91
C LEU A 889 -8.75 -31.90 7.16
N ASN A 890 -10.02 -32.06 7.56
CA ASN A 890 -10.92 -33.07 6.96
C ASN A 890 -12.24 -32.43 6.51
N VAL A 891 -12.53 -32.47 5.21
CA VAL A 891 -13.80 -32.03 4.61
C VAL A 891 -14.70 -33.25 4.38
N THR A 892 -16.01 -33.09 4.56
CA THR A 892 -16.97 -34.17 4.30
C THR A 892 -17.44 -34.11 2.85
N VAL A 893 -16.94 -35.01 2.01
CA VAL A 893 -17.41 -35.11 0.63
C VAL A 893 -18.68 -35.96 0.62
N THR A 894 -19.82 -35.30 0.44
CA THR A 894 -21.14 -35.97 0.50
C THR A 894 -21.50 -36.71 -0.78
N ASP A 895 -20.84 -36.39 -1.90
CA ASP A 895 -21.08 -37.00 -3.20
C ASP A 895 -19.79 -37.52 -3.85
N THR A 896 -19.69 -38.85 -4.00
CA THR A 896 -18.70 -39.49 -4.88
C THR A 896 -19.37 -39.77 -6.24
N SER A 897 -19.97 -38.73 -6.80
CA SER A 897 -20.67 -38.76 -8.09
C SER A 897 -19.70 -39.02 -9.23
N PRO A 898 -20.16 -39.61 -10.36
CA PRO A 898 -19.40 -39.67 -11.60
C PRO A 898 -19.30 -38.31 -12.33
N GLU A 899 -19.65 -37.19 -11.70
CA GLU A 899 -19.38 -35.84 -12.22
C GLU A 899 -17.96 -35.36 -11.84
N TRP A 900 -17.47 -34.35 -12.54
CA TRP A 900 -16.23 -33.65 -12.22
C TRP A 900 -16.40 -32.76 -10.98
N MET A 901 -15.36 -32.65 -10.16
CA MET A 901 -15.30 -31.74 -9.02
C MET A 901 -13.91 -31.08 -8.98
N HIS A 902 -13.85 -29.75 -8.90
CA HIS A 902 -12.61 -29.03 -8.61
C HIS A 902 -12.32 -29.14 -7.11
N VAL A 903 -11.08 -29.45 -6.73
CA VAL A 903 -10.64 -29.54 -5.34
C VAL A 903 -9.39 -28.70 -5.13
N ALA A 904 -9.43 -27.79 -4.17
CA ALA A 904 -8.28 -26.95 -3.85
C ALA A 904 -8.07 -26.81 -2.34
N ILE A 905 -6.83 -26.50 -1.98
CA ILE A 905 -6.39 -26.09 -0.65
C ILE A 905 -5.50 -24.86 -0.81
N THR A 906 -5.82 -23.80 -0.07
CA THR A 906 -4.92 -22.67 0.17
C THR A 906 -4.42 -22.75 1.62
N GLY A 907 -3.30 -22.09 1.92
CA GLY A 907 -2.83 -21.95 3.28
C GLY A 907 -1.76 -20.89 3.43
N ASP A 908 -1.81 -20.21 4.57
CA ASP A 908 -1.02 -19.03 4.91
C ASP A 908 -0.68 -18.99 6.43
N ALA A 909 -0.31 -17.79 6.94
CA ALA A 909 -0.11 -17.56 8.36
C ALA A 909 -1.41 -17.69 9.20
N ALA A 910 -2.58 -17.35 8.65
CA ALA A 910 -3.86 -17.42 9.35
C ALA A 910 -4.42 -18.86 9.46
N GLY A 911 -4.17 -19.71 8.47
CA GLY A 911 -4.57 -21.12 8.53
C GLY A 911 -4.49 -21.87 7.20
N ARG A 912 -5.51 -22.69 6.94
CA ARG A 912 -5.70 -23.43 5.68
C ARG A 912 -7.19 -23.51 5.39
N ILE A 913 -7.57 -23.18 4.15
CA ILE A 913 -8.95 -23.24 3.66
C ILE A 913 -9.04 -24.35 2.61
N ALA A 914 -10.17 -25.04 2.57
CA ALA A 914 -10.44 -26.10 1.62
C ALA A 914 -11.65 -25.74 0.76
N TYR A 915 -11.49 -25.84 -0.55
CA TYR A 915 -12.50 -25.45 -1.53
C TYR A 915 -12.96 -26.66 -2.34
N LEU A 916 -14.26 -26.78 -2.54
CA LEU A 916 -14.89 -27.76 -3.44
C LEU A 916 -15.71 -26.97 -4.47
N ASN A 917 -15.38 -27.11 -5.76
CA ASN A 917 -16.00 -26.35 -6.85
C ASN A 917 -16.00 -24.83 -6.60
N GLY A 918 -14.85 -24.30 -6.16
CA GLY A 918 -14.68 -22.86 -5.85
C GLY A 918 -15.24 -22.44 -4.49
N VAL A 919 -16.13 -23.22 -3.88
CA VAL A 919 -16.78 -22.85 -2.60
C VAL A 919 -15.96 -23.33 -1.40
N ALA A 920 -15.66 -22.41 -0.48
CA ALA A 920 -14.99 -22.71 0.78
C ALA A 920 -15.85 -23.57 1.72
N GLU A 921 -15.35 -24.74 2.13
CA GLU A 921 -16.08 -25.71 2.97
C GLU A 921 -15.77 -25.59 4.47
N LEU A 922 -14.58 -25.09 4.84
CA LEU A 922 -14.10 -25.00 6.23
C LEU A 922 -13.05 -23.91 6.43
N THR A 923 -13.22 -23.09 7.47
CA THR A 923 -12.24 -22.07 7.92
C THR A 923 -11.84 -22.29 9.39
N PRO A 924 -10.70 -22.95 9.69
CA PRO A 924 -10.08 -22.80 11.01
C PRO A 924 -8.55 -23.01 11.09
N GLY A 925 -7.78 -21.96 11.40
CA GLY A 925 -6.71 -21.90 12.43
C GLY A 925 -5.62 -22.99 12.56
N ASN A 926 -5.43 -23.87 11.57
CA ASN A 926 -4.37 -24.88 11.56
C ASN A 926 -3.26 -24.46 10.61
N SER A 927 -2.07 -24.15 11.14
CA SER A 927 -0.90 -23.64 10.42
C SER A 927 -0.66 -24.29 9.05
N ALA A 928 -0.41 -23.45 8.03
CA ALA A 928 -0.12 -23.90 6.66
C ALA A 928 1.18 -24.68 6.51
N ALA A 929 2.25 -24.20 7.16
CA ALA A 929 3.63 -24.64 6.96
C ALA A 929 3.80 -26.16 6.71
N GLY A 930 4.23 -26.50 5.49
CA GLY A 930 4.80 -27.80 5.16
C GLY A 930 6.31 -27.81 5.39
N ALA A 931 6.88 -28.95 5.78
CA ALA A 931 8.32 -29.16 5.79
C ALA A 931 8.78 -30.02 4.61
N SER A 932 10.07 -29.91 4.27
CA SER A 932 10.70 -30.72 3.23
C SER A 932 10.55 -32.23 3.47
N SER A 933 10.14 -32.99 2.46
CA SER A 933 10.20 -34.46 2.45
C SER A 933 11.35 -34.98 1.58
N ALA A 934 11.64 -36.28 1.70
CA ALA A 934 12.53 -37.01 0.79
C ALA A 934 11.74 -37.81 -0.27
N PHE A 935 10.40 -37.78 -0.22
CA PHE A 935 9.52 -38.35 -1.23
C PHE A 935 9.20 -37.29 -2.29
N PRO A 936 9.01 -37.68 -3.56
CA PRO A 936 8.59 -36.75 -4.60
C PRO A 936 7.11 -36.41 -4.50
N PHE A 937 6.68 -35.33 -5.17
CA PHE A 937 5.28 -35.04 -5.43
C PHE A 937 4.72 -36.00 -6.50
N ASN A 938 3.56 -36.60 -6.27
CA ASN A 938 2.94 -37.58 -7.17
C ASN A 938 1.43 -37.34 -7.32
N ILE A 939 0.85 -37.90 -8.37
CA ILE A 939 -0.57 -37.78 -8.73
C ILE A 939 -1.14 -39.18 -8.98
N GLY A 940 -2.37 -39.44 -8.51
CA GLY A 940 -3.11 -40.71 -8.64
C GLY A 940 -2.70 -41.83 -7.68
N GLY A 941 -1.69 -41.62 -6.83
CA GLY A 941 -1.23 -42.59 -5.83
C GLY A 941 0.30 -42.62 -5.68
N SER A 942 0.86 -43.80 -5.41
CA SER A 942 2.31 -44.07 -5.50
C SER A 942 3.23 -43.22 -4.61
N GLY A 943 2.85 -42.96 -3.35
CA GLY A 943 3.70 -42.22 -2.40
C GLY A 943 3.12 -40.91 -1.90
N ILE A 944 1.79 -40.78 -1.84
CA ILE A 944 1.10 -39.60 -1.29
C ILE A 944 0.82 -39.75 0.23
N TYR A 945 0.12 -40.81 0.66
CA TYR A 945 -0.23 -41.04 2.09
C TYR A 945 0.62 -42.09 2.84
N ASP A 946 1.31 -42.92 2.07
CA ASP A 946 2.21 -43.95 2.56
C ASP A 946 3.27 -44.16 1.46
N ALA A 947 4.50 -44.50 1.82
CA ALA A 947 5.66 -44.64 0.91
C ALA A 947 5.51 -45.63 -0.28
N SER A 948 4.37 -46.34 -0.42
CA SER A 948 3.99 -47.11 -1.61
C SER A 948 2.51 -47.53 -1.55
N GLY A 949 1.80 -47.48 -2.68
CA GLY A 949 0.42 -47.97 -2.82
C GLY A 949 -0.60 -46.82 -2.93
N ASN A 950 -1.79 -47.02 -2.36
CA ASN A 950 -2.81 -45.97 -2.18
C ASN A 950 -3.35 -45.36 -3.49
N TRP A 951 -3.53 -46.22 -4.50
CA TRP A 951 -3.97 -45.90 -5.86
C TRP A 951 -5.42 -45.37 -5.93
N PHE A 952 -5.61 -44.35 -6.76
CA PHE A 952 -6.90 -43.76 -7.08
C PHE A 952 -7.61 -44.50 -8.24
N THR A 953 -8.94 -44.62 -8.17
CA THR A 953 -9.76 -45.11 -9.29
C THR A 953 -10.70 -43.99 -9.77
N GLY A 954 -10.40 -43.38 -10.90
CA GLY A 954 -11.15 -42.24 -11.42
C GLY A 954 -10.32 -41.40 -12.38
N CYS A 955 -10.77 -40.19 -12.70
CA CYS A 955 -10.01 -39.24 -13.52
C CYS A 955 -9.44 -38.11 -12.67
N ILE A 956 -8.25 -37.62 -13.02
CA ILE A 956 -7.66 -36.39 -12.48
C ILE A 956 -7.25 -35.51 -13.66
N ASP A 957 -7.48 -34.21 -13.53
CA ASP A 957 -7.05 -33.21 -14.51
C ASP A 957 -6.44 -31.97 -13.85
N ASP A 958 -5.71 -31.17 -14.64
CA ASP A 958 -5.27 -29.81 -14.29
C ASP A 958 -4.61 -29.66 -12.91
N VAL A 959 -3.67 -30.56 -12.56
CA VAL A 959 -3.03 -30.48 -11.23
C VAL A 959 -2.01 -29.36 -11.23
N ALA A 960 -2.21 -28.38 -10.35
CA ALA A 960 -1.36 -27.20 -10.23
C ALA A 960 -1.00 -26.88 -8.77
N VAL A 961 0.17 -26.27 -8.60
CA VAL A 961 0.76 -25.99 -7.28
C VAL A 961 1.49 -24.64 -7.28
N TRP A 962 1.29 -23.86 -6.22
CA TRP A 962 1.85 -22.52 -6.01
C TRP A 962 2.48 -22.39 -4.62
N ASP A 963 3.50 -21.55 -4.50
CA ASP A 963 4.07 -21.06 -3.23
C ASP A 963 3.39 -19.78 -2.70
N LYS A 964 2.34 -19.28 -3.39
CA LYS A 964 1.38 -18.26 -2.92
C LYS A 964 0.10 -18.93 -2.39
N ALA A 965 -0.55 -18.33 -1.39
CA ALA A 965 -1.96 -18.61 -1.09
C ALA A 965 -2.84 -17.84 -2.09
N LEU A 966 -3.61 -18.55 -2.93
CA LEU A 966 -4.56 -17.90 -3.85
C LEU A 966 -5.80 -17.39 -3.10
N THR A 967 -6.46 -16.36 -3.63
CA THR A 967 -7.73 -15.81 -3.10
C THR A 967 -8.88 -16.79 -3.26
N ALA A 968 -10.08 -16.48 -2.73
CA ALA A 968 -11.25 -17.32 -2.95
C ALA A 968 -11.66 -17.36 -4.43
N ASP A 969 -11.39 -16.27 -5.14
CA ASP A 969 -11.95 -15.93 -6.44
C ASP A 969 -11.00 -16.35 -7.56
N GLU A 970 -9.68 -16.22 -7.35
CA GLU A 970 -8.65 -16.98 -8.10
C GLU A 970 -8.97 -18.49 -8.11
N ILE A 971 -9.46 -19.03 -6.97
CA ILE A 971 -9.89 -20.44 -6.86
C ILE A 971 -11.26 -20.70 -7.51
N MET A 972 -12.17 -19.72 -7.55
CA MET A 972 -13.45 -19.80 -8.25
C MET A 972 -13.25 -19.79 -9.77
N GLN A 973 -12.44 -18.88 -10.32
CA GLN A 973 -12.11 -18.78 -11.74
C GLN A 973 -11.46 -20.07 -12.28
N LEU A 974 -10.64 -20.76 -11.46
CA LEU A 974 -10.13 -22.11 -11.77
C LEU A 974 -11.24 -23.18 -11.71
N ALA A 975 -12.19 -23.07 -10.79
CA ALA A 975 -13.30 -24.01 -10.60
C ALA A 975 -14.43 -23.88 -11.62
N THR A 976 -14.59 -22.71 -12.25
CA THR A 976 -15.57 -22.43 -13.31
C THR A 976 -15.03 -22.73 -14.70
N CYS A 977 -13.74 -23.07 -14.82
CA CYS A 977 -13.00 -23.10 -16.08
C CYS A 977 -12.93 -21.73 -16.78
N ALA A 978 -13.00 -20.61 -16.03
CA ALA A 978 -12.77 -19.27 -16.61
C ALA A 978 -11.31 -19.15 -17.08
N ILE A 979 -10.35 -19.59 -16.24
CA ILE A 979 -8.91 -19.55 -16.54
C ILE A 979 -8.22 -20.91 -16.48
N THR A 980 -7.01 -20.96 -17.05
CA THR A 980 -6.01 -22.00 -16.80
C THR A 980 -5.18 -21.64 -15.57
N PRO A 981 -4.55 -22.62 -14.88
CA PRO A 981 -3.51 -22.39 -13.87
C PRO A 981 -2.31 -21.53 -14.29
N LEU A 982 -2.23 -21.03 -15.54
CA LEU A 982 -1.22 -20.07 -16.00
C LEU A 982 -1.76 -18.63 -16.10
N GLY A 983 -2.90 -18.32 -15.48
CA GLY A 983 -3.51 -16.98 -15.53
C GLY A 983 -3.96 -16.59 -16.93
N ARG A 984 -4.53 -17.53 -17.69
CA ARG A 984 -5.01 -17.29 -19.06
C ARG A 984 -6.45 -17.74 -19.21
N PRO A 985 -7.37 -16.91 -19.73
CA PRO A 985 -8.73 -17.33 -20.04
C PRO A 985 -8.77 -18.62 -20.86
N ARG A 986 -9.61 -19.59 -20.45
CA ARG A 986 -10.00 -20.74 -21.31
C ARG A 986 -11.09 -20.34 -22.31
N SER A 987 -11.70 -19.17 -22.13
CA SER A 987 -12.58 -18.56 -23.14
C SER A 987 -11.74 -18.01 -24.30
N GLN A 988 -12.12 -18.39 -25.52
CA GLN A 988 -11.38 -18.17 -26.79
C GLN A 988 -10.10 -19.01 -26.96
N VAL A 989 -10.22 -20.09 -27.75
CA VAL A 989 -9.07 -20.71 -28.44
C VAL A 989 -8.54 -19.72 -29.48
N GLY A 990 -7.65 -18.83 -29.03
CA GLY A 990 -6.79 -18.05 -29.91
C GLY A 990 -5.86 -18.98 -30.69
N VAL A 991 -5.64 -18.69 -31.96
CA VAL A 991 -4.75 -19.49 -32.82
C VAL A 991 -3.29 -19.22 -32.41
N GLU A 992 -2.73 -20.10 -31.58
CA GLU A 992 -1.38 -19.95 -31.03
C GLU A 992 -0.31 -19.95 -32.14
N ILE A 993 0.36 -18.82 -32.33
CA ILE A 993 1.47 -18.67 -33.28
C ILE A 993 2.75 -19.29 -32.68
N THR A 994 3.23 -20.36 -33.31
CA THR A 994 4.41 -21.12 -32.88
C THR A 994 5.70 -20.71 -33.61
N GLU A 995 5.60 -19.94 -34.69
CA GLU A 995 6.74 -19.38 -35.43
C GLU A 995 6.33 -18.09 -36.14
N PHE A 996 7.10 -17.01 -36.00
CA PHE A 996 6.94 -15.79 -36.82
C PHE A 996 8.31 -15.22 -37.16
N HIS A 997 8.69 -15.21 -38.46
CA HIS A 997 9.95 -14.58 -38.88
C HIS A 997 9.96 -14.13 -40.35
N ARG A 998 10.86 -13.18 -40.69
CA ARG A 998 11.23 -12.89 -42.09
C ARG A 998 12.15 -13.97 -42.64
N THR A 999 11.75 -14.57 -43.75
CA THR A 999 12.54 -15.55 -44.51
C THR A 999 13.70 -14.88 -45.25
N GLY A 1000 14.66 -15.69 -45.72
CA GLY A 1000 15.80 -15.20 -46.52
C GLY A 1000 15.44 -14.59 -47.88
N THR A 1001 14.17 -14.62 -48.30
CA THR A 1001 13.65 -13.92 -49.50
C THR A 1001 12.95 -12.59 -49.17
N GLY A 1002 12.71 -12.29 -47.89
CA GLY A 1002 12.00 -11.10 -47.41
C GLY A 1002 10.52 -11.32 -47.10
N ASP A 1003 9.97 -12.48 -47.48
CA ASP A 1003 8.60 -12.91 -47.16
C ASP A 1003 8.47 -13.28 -45.67
N ILE A 1004 7.28 -13.21 -45.11
CA ILE A 1004 6.99 -13.55 -43.70
C ILE A 1004 6.56 -15.02 -43.64
N ARG A 1005 7.17 -15.80 -42.75
CA ARG A 1005 6.76 -17.16 -42.40
C ARG A 1005 6.01 -17.13 -41.07
N ILE A 1006 4.85 -17.77 -41.03
CA ILE A 1006 4.00 -17.89 -39.84
C ILE A 1006 3.60 -19.36 -39.67
N SER A 1007 3.84 -19.94 -38.49
CA SER A 1007 3.32 -21.26 -38.11
C SER A 1007 2.43 -21.14 -36.88
N TRP A 1008 1.41 -21.99 -36.76
CA TRP A 1008 0.45 -21.97 -35.65
C TRP A 1008 -0.07 -23.36 -35.29
N LYS A 1009 -0.55 -23.54 -34.06
CA LYS A 1009 -1.31 -24.74 -33.65
C LYS A 1009 -2.63 -24.79 -34.42
N SER A 1010 -2.91 -25.92 -35.07
CA SER A 1010 -4.00 -26.07 -36.03
C SER A 1010 -4.76 -27.37 -35.88
N ARG A 1011 -6.08 -27.34 -36.09
CA ARG A 1011 -6.94 -28.52 -36.06
C ARG A 1011 -7.29 -29.00 -37.46
N GLN A 1012 -7.31 -30.32 -37.69
CA GLN A 1012 -7.60 -30.90 -39.01
C GLN A 1012 -9.06 -30.68 -39.49
N ASP A 1013 -9.97 -30.37 -38.56
CA ASP A 1013 -11.40 -30.10 -38.81
C ASP A 1013 -11.73 -28.61 -39.03
N ARG A 1014 -10.70 -27.77 -39.21
CA ARG A 1014 -10.80 -26.31 -39.39
C ARG A 1014 -10.05 -25.82 -40.62
N GLN A 1015 -10.36 -24.59 -41.03
CA GLN A 1015 -9.55 -23.80 -41.96
C GLN A 1015 -9.13 -22.47 -41.32
N TYR A 1016 -8.18 -21.78 -41.94
CA TYR A 1016 -7.58 -20.58 -41.41
C TYR A 1016 -7.31 -19.53 -42.49
N ASP A 1017 -7.55 -18.26 -42.16
CA ASP A 1017 -7.22 -17.11 -42.99
C ASP A 1017 -6.13 -16.26 -42.32
N ILE A 1018 -5.30 -15.59 -43.12
CA ILE A 1018 -4.38 -14.55 -42.63
C ILE A 1018 -4.93 -13.18 -43.02
N LEU A 1019 -5.27 -12.37 -42.02
CA LEU A 1019 -5.74 -11.00 -42.16
C LEU A 1019 -4.58 -10.02 -41.95
N SER A 1020 -4.74 -8.81 -42.47
CA SER A 1020 -3.74 -7.76 -42.39
C SER A 1020 -4.35 -6.37 -42.26
N ASN A 1021 -3.72 -5.51 -41.46
CA ASN A 1021 -3.99 -4.07 -41.45
C ASN A 1021 -2.72 -3.27 -41.11
N ALA A 1022 -2.62 -2.04 -41.59
CA ALA A 1022 -1.54 -1.13 -41.22
C ALA A 1022 -1.77 -0.47 -39.84
N ASP A 1023 -3.01 -0.49 -39.34
CA ASP A 1023 -3.45 0.18 -38.13
C ASP A 1023 -4.36 -0.74 -37.30
N LEU A 1024 -4.23 -0.67 -35.97
CA LEU A 1024 -5.04 -1.41 -35.00
C LEU A 1024 -6.39 -0.73 -34.72
N SER A 1025 -6.55 0.57 -35.00
CA SER A 1025 -7.79 1.32 -34.80
C SER A 1025 -8.99 0.81 -35.62
N THR A 1026 -8.72 0.03 -36.68
CA THR A 1026 -9.76 -0.57 -37.51
C THR A 1026 -10.26 -1.88 -36.88
N PRO A 1027 -11.57 -2.09 -36.70
CA PRO A 1027 -12.10 -3.35 -36.16
C PRO A 1027 -11.62 -4.58 -36.93
N ARG A 1028 -11.19 -5.64 -36.22
CA ARG A 1028 -10.58 -6.85 -36.81
C ARG A 1028 -11.45 -7.53 -37.88
N LEU A 1029 -12.78 -7.47 -37.74
CA LEU A 1029 -13.76 -7.95 -38.74
C LEU A 1029 -13.72 -7.20 -40.08
N GLN A 1030 -13.03 -6.07 -40.16
CA GLN A 1030 -12.87 -5.24 -41.37
C GLN A 1030 -11.44 -5.31 -41.93
N TRP A 1031 -10.55 -6.12 -41.35
CA TRP A 1031 -9.18 -6.27 -41.84
C TRP A 1031 -9.14 -7.00 -43.19
N ALA A 1032 -8.15 -6.65 -44.02
CA ALA A 1032 -8.03 -7.19 -45.36
C ALA A 1032 -7.29 -8.54 -45.33
N GLU A 1033 -7.90 -9.58 -45.89
CA GLU A 1033 -7.24 -10.87 -46.10
C GLU A 1033 -5.98 -10.72 -46.98
N VAL A 1034 -4.89 -11.36 -46.56
CA VAL A 1034 -3.63 -11.40 -47.29
C VAL A 1034 -3.80 -12.26 -48.53
N ALA A 1035 -3.51 -11.69 -49.70
CA ALA A 1035 -3.74 -12.38 -50.97
C ALA A 1035 -2.90 -13.67 -51.10
N GLY A 1036 -3.57 -14.82 -51.19
CA GLY A 1036 -2.96 -16.14 -51.27
C GLY A 1036 -2.80 -16.85 -49.92
N ALA A 1037 -3.43 -16.33 -48.86
CA ALA A 1037 -3.46 -16.89 -47.51
C ALA A 1037 -4.90 -17.00 -46.97
N GLN A 1038 -5.82 -17.37 -47.85
CA GLN A 1038 -7.22 -17.72 -47.58
C GLN A 1038 -7.40 -19.25 -47.55
N ASP A 1039 -8.45 -19.73 -46.87
CA ASP A 1039 -8.92 -21.13 -46.86
C ASP A 1039 -7.81 -22.16 -46.53
N ILE A 1040 -6.89 -21.81 -45.62
CA ILE A 1040 -5.74 -22.66 -45.29
C ILE A 1040 -6.22 -23.80 -44.38
N GLN A 1041 -6.40 -25.00 -44.94
CA GLN A 1041 -6.80 -26.17 -44.16
C GLN A 1041 -5.78 -26.50 -43.05
N GLY A 1042 -6.27 -26.83 -41.85
CA GLY A 1042 -5.43 -27.24 -40.72
C GLY A 1042 -4.69 -28.57 -40.95
N ASP A 1043 -3.44 -28.65 -40.51
CA ASP A 1043 -2.61 -29.86 -40.66
C ASP A 1043 -2.93 -30.90 -39.57
N GLY A 1044 -3.08 -32.17 -39.97
CA GLY A 1044 -3.33 -33.29 -39.06
C GLY A 1044 -2.16 -33.66 -38.15
N SER A 1045 -1.03 -32.97 -38.23
CA SER A 1045 0.08 -33.02 -37.27
C SER A 1045 -0.05 -32.01 -36.12
N GLY A 1046 -1.06 -31.14 -36.14
CA GLY A 1046 -1.30 -30.13 -35.11
C GLY A 1046 -0.62 -28.79 -35.37
N ILE A 1047 0.17 -28.63 -36.44
CA ILE A 1047 0.85 -27.37 -36.80
C ILE A 1047 0.69 -27.05 -38.29
N THR A 1048 0.04 -25.94 -38.61
CA THR A 1048 -0.01 -25.38 -39.98
C THR A 1048 1.06 -24.30 -40.15
N THR A 1049 1.63 -24.18 -41.35
CA THR A 1049 2.54 -23.08 -41.71
C THR A 1049 2.15 -22.41 -43.02
N ALA A 1050 2.08 -21.08 -43.02
CA ALA A 1050 2.03 -20.26 -44.22
C ALA A 1050 3.34 -19.47 -44.45
N VAL A 1051 3.55 -19.05 -45.70
CA VAL A 1051 4.55 -18.04 -46.07
C VAL A 1051 3.86 -17.00 -46.94
N VAL A 1052 3.82 -15.75 -46.47
CA VAL A 1052 3.11 -14.64 -47.11
C VAL A 1052 4.09 -13.56 -47.54
N ALA A 1053 3.85 -12.96 -48.70
CA ALA A 1053 4.56 -11.76 -49.11
C ALA A 1053 4.28 -10.63 -48.11
N MET A 1054 5.25 -9.73 -47.89
CA MET A 1054 5.07 -8.64 -46.94
C MET A 1054 3.90 -7.72 -47.40
N PRO A 1055 2.82 -7.54 -46.61
CA PRO A 1055 1.65 -6.78 -47.05
C PRO A 1055 1.88 -5.27 -47.03
N PHE A 1056 2.84 -4.80 -46.25
CA PHE A 1056 3.11 -3.39 -45.96
C PHE A 1056 4.55 -3.02 -46.36
N PRO A 1057 4.81 -1.77 -46.79
CA PRO A 1057 6.16 -1.33 -47.13
C PRO A 1057 7.04 -1.05 -45.90
N GLU A 1058 6.43 -0.77 -44.74
CA GLU A 1058 7.11 -0.38 -43.50
C GLU A 1058 6.57 -1.23 -42.33
N THR A 1059 5.69 -0.69 -41.49
CA THR A 1059 5.06 -1.37 -40.34
C THR A 1059 3.63 -1.81 -40.67
N GLY A 1060 3.14 -2.86 -40.01
CA GLY A 1060 1.75 -3.29 -40.05
C GLY A 1060 1.56 -4.67 -39.39
N TYR A 1061 0.30 -5.06 -39.22
CA TYR A 1061 -0.15 -6.15 -38.35
C TYR A 1061 -0.71 -7.32 -39.17
N LEU A 1062 -0.59 -8.52 -38.60
CA LEU A 1062 -1.12 -9.77 -39.16
C LEU A 1062 -1.88 -10.55 -38.08
N VAL A 1063 -2.98 -11.19 -38.46
CA VAL A 1063 -3.82 -12.04 -37.59
C VAL A 1063 -4.12 -13.34 -38.32
N VAL A 1064 -4.12 -14.47 -37.61
CA VAL A 1064 -4.66 -15.74 -38.12
C VAL A 1064 -6.08 -15.92 -37.56
N ARG A 1065 -7.08 -16.03 -38.44
CA ARG A 1065 -8.49 -16.28 -38.12
C ARG A 1065 -8.77 -17.78 -38.29
N GLU A 1066 -9.30 -18.46 -37.28
CA GLU A 1066 -9.88 -19.80 -37.43
C GLU A 1066 -11.29 -19.71 -38.01
N GLU A 1067 -11.64 -20.63 -38.91
CA GLU A 1067 -12.99 -20.81 -39.43
C GLU A 1067 -13.39 -22.29 -39.46
N GLY A 1068 -14.70 -22.54 -39.45
CA GLY A 1068 -15.23 -23.86 -39.77
C GLY A 1068 -14.94 -24.22 -41.24
N LEU A 1069 -14.75 -25.52 -41.52
CA LEU A 1069 -14.66 -25.98 -42.91
C LEU A 1069 -15.96 -25.63 -43.66
N PRO A 1070 -15.88 -25.10 -44.89
CA PRO A 1070 -17.06 -24.73 -45.66
C PRO A 1070 -17.95 -25.95 -45.97
N PRO A 1071 -19.28 -25.76 -46.13
CA PRO A 1071 -20.18 -26.86 -46.45
C PRO A 1071 -19.74 -27.59 -47.72
N LEU A 1072 -19.77 -28.93 -47.69
CA LEU A 1072 -19.48 -29.75 -48.87
C LEU A 1072 -20.47 -29.50 -50.03
N PHE A 1073 -21.65 -28.96 -49.70
CA PHE A 1073 -22.66 -28.46 -50.62
C PHE A 1073 -23.56 -27.46 -49.89
N GLU A 1074 -23.79 -26.30 -50.50
CA GLU A 1074 -24.71 -25.24 -50.05
C GLU A 1074 -25.52 -24.74 -51.25
N ASP A 1075 -26.77 -24.34 -51.04
CA ASP A 1075 -27.64 -23.73 -52.07
C ASP A 1075 -28.73 -22.90 -51.36
N ASP A 1076 -28.78 -21.59 -51.64
CA ASP A 1076 -29.71 -20.61 -51.06
C ASP A 1076 -31.18 -20.78 -51.51
N LEU A 1077 -31.43 -21.70 -52.44
CA LEU A 1077 -32.67 -21.92 -53.18
C LEU A 1077 -33.18 -20.73 -54.01
N GLU A 1078 -32.47 -19.61 -54.05
CA GLU A 1078 -32.84 -18.37 -54.76
C GLU A 1078 -32.03 -18.17 -56.06
N SER A 1079 -30.76 -18.56 -56.12
CA SER A 1079 -29.82 -18.19 -57.18
C SER A 1079 -29.33 -19.34 -58.06
N ASP A 1080 -29.26 -20.57 -57.53
CA ASP A 1080 -28.46 -21.63 -58.15
C ASP A 1080 -29.20 -22.56 -59.14
N THR A 1081 -28.52 -23.55 -59.74
CA THR A 1081 -29.13 -24.45 -60.76
C THR A 1081 -28.95 -25.95 -60.51
N GLY A 1082 -30.06 -26.70 -60.44
CA GLY A 1082 -30.03 -28.17 -60.44
C GLY A 1082 -31.21 -28.88 -59.76
N TRP A 1083 -31.96 -28.19 -58.90
CA TRP A 1083 -33.11 -28.78 -58.19
C TRP A 1083 -34.28 -29.11 -59.13
N THR A 1084 -35.00 -30.20 -58.82
CA THR A 1084 -36.16 -30.67 -59.59
C THR A 1084 -37.38 -30.82 -58.68
N ALA A 1085 -38.49 -30.13 -59.00
CA ALA A 1085 -39.79 -30.33 -58.34
C ALA A 1085 -40.45 -31.64 -58.79
N ILE A 1086 -41.08 -32.38 -57.87
CA ILE A 1086 -41.50 -33.77 -58.13
C ILE A 1086 -43.02 -33.99 -58.15
N VAL A 1087 -43.82 -33.15 -57.49
CA VAL A 1087 -45.30 -33.23 -57.52
C VAL A 1087 -45.94 -31.83 -57.58
N ASN A 1088 -47.01 -31.72 -58.35
CA ASN A 1088 -48.03 -30.66 -58.31
C ASN A 1088 -49.38 -31.38 -58.07
N ASP A 1089 -50.39 -30.67 -57.55
CA ASP A 1089 -51.68 -31.25 -57.21
C ASP A 1089 -52.36 -31.97 -58.40
N ALA A 1090 -53.34 -32.82 -58.12
CA ALA A 1090 -54.02 -33.60 -59.16
C ALA A 1090 -54.79 -32.76 -60.21
N ASN A 1091 -54.89 -31.45 -60.02
CA ASN A 1091 -55.54 -30.50 -60.92
C ASN A 1091 -54.55 -29.61 -61.70
N GLY A 1092 -53.26 -29.59 -61.30
CA GLY A 1092 -52.20 -28.77 -61.90
C GLY A 1092 -52.31 -27.28 -61.58
N ASN A 1093 -52.89 -26.92 -60.43
CA ASN A 1093 -53.21 -25.53 -60.10
C ASN A 1093 -52.04 -24.75 -59.47
N THR A 1094 -51.07 -25.43 -58.84
CA THR A 1094 -49.96 -24.76 -58.16
C THR A 1094 -48.79 -24.55 -59.13
N ASN A 1095 -48.52 -23.31 -59.53
CA ASN A 1095 -47.25 -22.96 -60.16
C ASN A 1095 -46.23 -22.67 -59.05
N TRP A 1096 -45.23 -23.54 -58.92
CA TRP A 1096 -44.02 -23.24 -58.15
C TRP A 1096 -43.02 -22.50 -59.05
N GLU A 1097 -42.57 -21.34 -58.60
CA GLU A 1097 -41.48 -20.57 -59.20
C GLU A 1097 -40.37 -20.46 -58.15
N ARG A 1098 -39.10 -20.58 -58.59
CA ARG A 1098 -37.90 -20.49 -57.74
C ARG A 1098 -37.31 -19.10 -57.87
N GLY A 1099 -36.90 -18.49 -56.76
CA GLY A 1099 -36.41 -17.12 -56.71
C GLY A 1099 -37.50 -16.07 -56.45
N SER A 1100 -37.06 -14.89 -56.01
CA SER A 1100 -37.85 -13.68 -55.79
C SER A 1100 -38.96 -13.44 -56.85
N PRO A 1101 -40.25 -13.39 -56.45
CA PRO A 1101 -41.36 -13.22 -57.39
C PRO A 1101 -41.28 -11.91 -58.17
N ASN A 1102 -41.43 -11.96 -59.49
CA ASN A 1102 -41.30 -10.79 -60.35
C ASN A 1102 -42.59 -9.92 -60.35
N GLY A 1103 -42.86 -9.29 -59.20
CA GLY A 1103 -43.99 -8.40 -58.92
C GLY A 1103 -44.85 -8.85 -57.73
N SER A 1104 -45.52 -7.90 -57.07
CA SER A 1104 -46.41 -8.18 -55.93
C SER A 1104 -47.63 -9.00 -56.36
N THR A 1105 -47.73 -10.26 -55.89
CA THR A 1105 -48.83 -11.17 -56.25
C THR A 1105 -49.95 -11.27 -55.21
N GLY A 1106 -49.75 -10.75 -53.99
CA GLY A 1106 -50.79 -10.66 -52.95
C GLY A 1106 -51.26 -9.23 -52.67
N PRO A 1107 -52.46 -9.04 -52.07
CA PRO A 1107 -52.93 -7.74 -51.62
C PRO A 1107 -52.22 -7.30 -50.33
N LEU A 1108 -51.85 -6.02 -50.22
CA LEU A 1108 -51.14 -5.43 -49.06
C LEU A 1108 -51.83 -5.66 -47.70
N SER A 1109 -53.13 -5.96 -47.68
CA SER A 1109 -53.86 -6.34 -46.47
C SER A 1109 -53.40 -7.67 -45.85
N GLY A 1110 -52.66 -8.50 -46.58
CA GLY A 1110 -52.02 -9.72 -46.07
C GLY A 1110 -50.63 -9.50 -45.47
N ALA A 1111 -50.17 -8.24 -45.40
CA ALA A 1111 -48.90 -7.81 -44.81
C ALA A 1111 -49.10 -6.48 -44.02
N ASP A 1112 -50.28 -6.35 -43.42
CA ASP A 1112 -50.84 -5.18 -42.69
C ASP A 1112 -50.53 -3.78 -43.28
N GLY A 1113 -50.47 -3.67 -44.60
CA GLY A 1113 -50.19 -2.41 -45.32
C GLY A 1113 -48.70 -2.07 -45.48
N SER A 1114 -47.78 -2.93 -45.06
CA SER A 1114 -46.34 -2.79 -45.29
C SER A 1114 -46.02 -2.73 -46.79
N ALA A 1115 -45.22 -1.74 -47.18
CA ALA A 1115 -44.72 -1.59 -48.54
C ALA A 1115 -43.46 -2.42 -48.83
N ASN A 1116 -42.84 -2.99 -47.77
CA ASN A 1116 -41.56 -3.70 -47.82
C ASN A 1116 -41.71 -5.22 -47.64
N ALA A 1117 -42.92 -5.71 -47.33
CA ALA A 1117 -43.22 -7.13 -47.18
C ALA A 1117 -43.94 -7.66 -48.43
N TRP A 1118 -43.43 -8.76 -48.99
CA TRP A 1118 -43.98 -9.37 -50.20
C TRP A 1118 -44.67 -10.70 -49.87
N CYS A 1119 -45.97 -10.65 -49.64
CA CYS A 1119 -46.76 -11.88 -49.58
C CYS A 1119 -46.79 -12.56 -50.96
N THR A 1120 -46.00 -13.64 -51.09
CA THR A 1120 -46.29 -14.71 -52.05
C THR A 1120 -47.71 -15.19 -51.77
N ASN A 1121 -48.58 -15.24 -52.78
CA ASN A 1121 -50.00 -15.54 -52.57
C ASN A 1121 -50.26 -17.04 -52.34
N LEU A 1122 -49.58 -17.63 -51.34
CA LEU A 1122 -49.63 -19.03 -50.89
C LEU A 1122 -50.93 -19.36 -50.12
N ALA A 1123 -51.99 -18.60 -50.38
CA ALA A 1123 -53.24 -18.61 -49.60
C ALA A 1123 -54.27 -19.68 -50.06
N ASP A 1124 -53.92 -20.53 -51.04
CA ASP A 1124 -54.80 -21.56 -51.61
C ASP A 1124 -54.15 -22.96 -51.60
N TYR A 1125 -53.57 -23.36 -50.48
CA TYR A 1125 -53.27 -24.77 -50.21
C TYR A 1125 -54.52 -25.49 -49.70
N GLY A 1126 -55.02 -26.44 -50.52
CA GLY A 1126 -55.99 -27.41 -50.05
C GLY A 1126 -55.37 -28.32 -48.99
N PRO A 1127 -56.17 -28.86 -48.04
CA PRO A 1127 -55.72 -29.94 -47.17
C PRO A 1127 -55.10 -31.08 -47.99
N ASP A 1128 -54.05 -31.71 -47.46
CA ASP A 1128 -53.33 -32.84 -48.08
C ASP A 1128 -52.54 -32.49 -49.37
N SER A 1129 -51.98 -31.28 -49.46
CA SER A 1129 -51.09 -30.86 -50.57
C SER A 1129 -49.63 -31.28 -50.35
N ASP A 1130 -49.18 -32.36 -51.00
CA ASP A 1130 -47.77 -32.83 -50.97
C ASP A 1130 -46.88 -32.04 -51.95
N ILE A 1131 -45.92 -31.28 -51.42
CA ILE A 1131 -44.91 -30.52 -52.19
C ILE A 1131 -43.53 -31.10 -51.89
N SER A 1132 -42.70 -31.32 -52.93
CA SER A 1132 -41.33 -31.80 -52.76
C SER A 1132 -40.38 -31.35 -53.86
N LEU A 1133 -39.20 -30.90 -53.43
CA LEU A 1133 -38.02 -30.63 -54.26
C LEU A 1133 -37.01 -31.77 -54.11
N ARG A 1134 -36.16 -31.97 -55.12
CA ARG A 1134 -35.03 -32.89 -55.09
C ARG A 1134 -33.76 -32.17 -55.52
N SER A 1135 -32.71 -32.29 -54.71
CA SER A 1135 -31.37 -31.77 -54.96
C SER A 1135 -30.65 -32.48 -56.11
N PRO A 1136 -29.57 -31.88 -56.65
CA PRO A 1136 -28.52 -32.60 -57.35
C PRO A 1136 -27.96 -33.77 -56.52
N ALA A 1137 -27.23 -34.68 -57.16
CA ALA A 1137 -26.55 -35.76 -56.45
C ALA A 1137 -25.29 -35.22 -55.75
N ILE A 1138 -25.31 -35.20 -54.42
CA ILE A 1138 -24.15 -34.86 -53.58
C ILE A 1138 -23.27 -36.11 -53.44
N ASP A 1139 -21.98 -35.99 -53.74
CA ASP A 1139 -21.02 -37.09 -53.65
C ASP A 1139 -20.30 -37.07 -52.29
N LEU A 1140 -20.67 -38.01 -51.41
CA LEU A 1140 -20.09 -38.17 -50.07
C LEU A 1140 -18.97 -39.22 -50.04
N THR A 1141 -18.45 -39.65 -51.20
CA THR A 1141 -17.50 -40.78 -51.27
C THR A 1141 -16.12 -40.39 -50.73
N GLY A 1142 -15.85 -40.74 -49.47
CA GLY A 1142 -14.57 -40.48 -48.79
C GLY A 1142 -14.71 -39.67 -47.50
N VAL A 1143 -15.91 -39.15 -47.21
CA VAL A 1143 -16.20 -38.43 -45.97
C VAL A 1143 -16.48 -39.44 -44.85
N VAL A 1144 -15.90 -39.25 -43.65
CA VAL A 1144 -15.97 -40.20 -42.53
C VAL A 1144 -17.32 -40.13 -41.80
N GLY A 1145 -17.91 -38.94 -41.74
CA GLY A 1145 -19.28 -38.66 -41.32
C GLY A 1145 -19.74 -37.35 -41.97
N ALA A 1146 -21.03 -37.22 -42.29
CA ALA A 1146 -21.58 -36.02 -42.91
C ALA A 1146 -22.84 -35.60 -42.16
N GLU A 1147 -22.87 -34.35 -41.71
CA GLU A 1147 -24.06 -33.71 -41.19
C GLU A 1147 -24.85 -33.05 -42.33
N LEU A 1148 -26.18 -33.00 -42.20
CA LEU A 1148 -27.06 -32.35 -43.17
C LEU A 1148 -28.03 -31.44 -42.41
N SER A 1149 -27.63 -30.19 -42.30
CA SER A 1149 -28.39 -29.11 -41.68
C SER A 1149 -29.43 -28.57 -42.67
N PHE A 1150 -30.61 -28.22 -42.17
CA PHE A 1150 -31.63 -27.49 -42.93
C PHE A 1150 -32.17 -26.36 -42.05
N GLU A 1151 -31.97 -25.13 -42.50
CA GLU A 1151 -32.59 -23.96 -41.87
C GLU A 1151 -33.89 -23.62 -42.61
N ALA A 1152 -34.97 -23.50 -41.84
CA ALA A 1152 -36.31 -23.26 -42.37
C ALA A 1152 -36.79 -21.87 -41.95
N PHE A 1153 -36.38 -20.85 -42.70
CA PHE A 1153 -36.81 -19.48 -42.48
C PHE A 1153 -38.31 -19.34 -42.78
N ARG A 1154 -39.06 -18.94 -41.77
CA ARG A 1154 -40.47 -18.58 -41.89
C ARG A 1154 -40.57 -17.07 -41.73
N ASP A 1155 -40.91 -16.37 -42.81
CA ASP A 1155 -41.26 -14.96 -42.71
C ASP A 1155 -42.42 -14.81 -41.70
N GLY A 1156 -42.22 -13.92 -40.75
CA GLY A 1156 -42.81 -14.00 -39.42
C GLY A 1156 -43.21 -12.63 -38.91
N ASP A 1157 -44.00 -11.88 -39.69
CA ASP A 1157 -44.76 -10.77 -39.12
C ASP A 1157 -45.83 -11.35 -38.16
N GLY A 1158 -45.67 -11.02 -36.88
CA GLY A 1158 -46.27 -11.79 -35.79
C GLY A 1158 -47.80 -11.84 -35.80
N PHE A 1159 -48.35 -13.05 -35.96
CA PHE A 1159 -49.73 -13.37 -35.56
C PHE A 1159 -49.81 -14.79 -34.99
N GLY A 1160 -50.13 -14.90 -33.70
CA GLY A 1160 -50.28 -16.17 -32.97
C GLY A 1160 -50.41 -15.98 -31.47
#